data_AF-A0A1U7X1W0-F1
#
_entry.id   AF-A0A1U7X1W0-F1
#
_cell.length_a   1.000
_cell.length_b   1.000
_cell.length_c   1.000
_cell.angle_alpha   90.00
_cell.angle_beta   90.00
_cell.angle_gamma   90.00
#
_symmetry.space_group_name_H-M   'P 1'
#
loop_
_entity.id
_entity.type
_entity.pdbx_description
1 polymer ?
#
loop_
_entity_poly.entity_id
_entity_poly.type
_entity_poly.pdbx_seq_one_letter_code
_entity_poly.pdbx_strand_id
1 'polypeptide(L)'
;MERGKQNEGETEKGEANNSSVASYVLRKDISILLDFVERLKNEEDQIALDMDQIEKLKLKLTIMSTFLQLSYFSLDVFNDRMSSKAQQVDDLVQSRFHQSRDDMLVKLKDHIVPRLLETIKSCINSQHHYSKSTDTMTEDQLVEILNKLLVNLHDLPKCCAELILPLMTQYKVIQNVCVNIRDFHGLKVNGCVKHEIVEYVLPQFQRMAERVGHFCFVLLSYHLDVPQVNFKLAHLLVKIIPVELEVMHICFTNLEASKSAEVGLFIKQLQESSPAILREYLIHLQVHMVTVLNASTSARSIHVVIEFLLIILTDMPKDFIYHDKLFDLLARVGALTREVSILVCNLEEISRNEENMNETNCGSLDLLESIELLKEDLKHVFLKAPKDSSQLCFPKSDGPIFITLLLRNLNDLLKSDAHSAALIKEEVQMVKEDLEFIRSFFGKVEQKLNRDLWNCVLDVAYEAEHSINSVLVRDHGLLKLIFLLPKTIEKIKLIKEEVQQKIPKNRGPVVVNSPKKPTEISKSSATSQIIVGFEKETKEIISKLTKGPTEIDVISIVGMPGLGKTTLAYKVYNEKFVVDHFDVRAWCTVDQERNEKKLLQKIYNQVIGLKERFNEDGIDDDVADKLRKQLCGKRYLIVLDDLWDIGTWDELTRPFPEFQKGSRIILTSRIQEVAVKDKRHSDPLYLRFLTQGESWELLERKVFGEKSCPKELLDVGEEIAQKCEGLPLVLDLIAGVIAKNETKKAFWLEVLNNLKSIKNEVKKVIQLSYDHLSDHLKPCLLYLASCPKDESIEISQLKDLWSAEGLVEQTEMKSVEEVMEIYVDELISSSLVIVFNERGRASSCRIHDLVHDFCLEKARKEKLFDFISSSALSYSSSDLMPRGMTIHYDRHLLPSNENLVLFNPEKKNPYVKHLLSLKVSDGKLNYLSYNCHLRHLRLLKRLELHKIRLTYSLLNDICMLVHLRCLKIQTKAKALPPSFSNLLNLETLVVDNQGTNMVLSPSIWSLAKLRHVSIDNCSLFDSDIDEPAVLKEHSKLKNLRILYGLKLSSSGNTEDIFKRFPNLRNLMFTINEPWPCSAEQISLPRLDVLKELEEVCVYFDCASFRQDQWDFHFPSSLKKLVLTRFNLTSDLLSRIGRLPNLQKLTLEEAIIQGKEWNMEEEVTFENLKFLSLDWVSFSEWKVGEESFPVLEELHIKRCDELIEIPDSFADIASLKSISLWGNRQLVESAHEIKECVAETMGEDKLEVTCFDE
;
A
#
# COMPACT_ATOMS: atom_id res chain seq x y z
N MET A 1 37.98 62.81 53.07
CA MET A 1 38.98 61.79 53.46
C MET A 1 38.24 60.77 54.31
N GLU A 2 38.30 59.50 53.90
CA GLU A 2 37.80 58.31 54.60
C GLU A 2 36.33 58.25 55.04
N ARG A 3 35.50 57.62 54.19
CA ARG A 3 34.52 56.60 54.60
C ARG A 3 33.83 56.03 53.37
N GLY A 4 33.85 54.70 53.24
CA GLY A 4 33.00 53.98 52.30
C GLY A 4 33.74 52.88 51.55
N LYS A 5 33.77 51.67 52.14
CA LYS A 5 33.69 50.36 51.47
C LYS A 5 34.02 49.25 52.49
N GLN A 6 33.01 48.85 53.25
CA GLN A 6 32.93 47.56 53.92
C GLN A 6 31.45 47.35 54.26
N ASN A 7 30.76 46.57 53.42
CA ASN A 7 29.56 45.80 53.70
C ASN A 7 28.97 45.32 52.35
N GLU A 8 29.61 44.32 51.75
CA GLU A 8 29.06 43.64 50.55
C GLU A 8 29.58 42.19 50.43
N GLY A 9 29.96 41.55 51.54
CA GLY A 9 30.63 40.25 51.54
C GLY A 9 29.99 39.10 52.35
N GLU A 10 28.84 39.31 52.99
CA GLU A 10 28.24 38.27 53.86
C GLU A 10 26.82 37.82 53.48
N THR A 11 26.18 38.38 52.45
CA THR A 11 24.82 37.99 52.07
C THR A 11 24.78 36.76 51.14
N GLU A 12 25.84 36.47 50.38
CA GLU A 12 25.84 35.33 49.43
C GLU A 12 26.12 33.95 50.09
N LYS A 13 26.69 33.90 51.30
CA LYS A 13 26.94 32.62 52.01
C LYS A 13 25.73 32.10 52.81
N GLY A 14 24.77 32.96 53.16
CA GLY A 14 23.56 32.57 53.87
C GLY A 14 22.50 31.93 52.96
N GLU A 15 22.46 32.32 51.68
CA GLU A 15 21.42 31.90 50.73
C GLU A 15 21.74 30.57 50.04
N ALA A 16 23.03 30.27 49.79
CA ALA A 16 23.47 28.95 49.29
C ALA A 16 23.17 27.80 50.28
N ASN A 17 23.13 28.09 51.59
CA ASN A 17 22.76 27.10 52.61
C ASN A 17 21.25 26.84 52.65
N ASN A 18 20.41 27.83 52.33
CA ASN A 18 18.95 27.64 52.37
C ASN A 18 18.43 26.75 51.23
N SER A 19 19.04 26.80 50.04
CA SER A 19 18.64 25.97 48.89
C SER A 19 19.10 24.50 49.02
N SER A 20 20.32 24.26 49.57
CA SER A 20 20.80 22.90 49.85
C SER A 20 19.99 22.24 50.97
N VAL A 21 19.60 23.02 52.00
CA VAL A 21 18.70 22.60 53.07
C VAL A 21 17.31 22.30 52.52
N ALA A 22 16.76 23.13 51.63
CA ALA A 22 15.46 22.88 51.00
C ALA A 22 15.47 21.58 50.14
N SER A 23 16.50 21.38 49.29
CA SER A 23 16.67 20.14 48.50
C SER A 23 16.82 18.90 49.39
N TYR A 24 17.54 19.00 50.51
CA TYR A 24 17.71 17.91 51.47
C TYR A 24 16.39 17.58 52.19
N VAL A 25 15.65 18.59 52.64
CA VAL A 25 14.33 18.43 53.28
C VAL A 25 13.35 17.78 52.31
N LEU A 26 13.34 18.22 51.05
CA LEU A 26 12.48 17.64 50.01
C LEU A 26 12.81 16.17 49.72
N ARG A 27 14.10 15.80 49.64
CA ARG A 27 14.52 14.39 49.49
C ARG A 27 14.08 13.54 50.67
N LYS A 28 14.18 14.08 51.88
CA LYS A 28 13.75 13.40 53.11
C LYS A 28 12.23 13.21 53.12
N ASP A 29 11.46 14.22 52.74
CA ASP A 29 10.00 14.14 52.65
C ASP A 29 9.55 13.11 51.59
N ILE A 30 10.20 13.06 50.42
CA ILE A 30 9.94 12.02 49.39
C ILE A 30 10.33 10.63 49.89
N SER A 31 11.44 10.49 50.61
CA SER A 31 11.85 9.20 51.19
C SER A 31 10.87 8.70 52.25
N ILE A 32 10.32 9.59 53.08
CA ILE A 32 9.28 9.27 54.06
C ILE A 32 8.01 8.80 53.36
N LEU A 33 7.63 9.46 52.27
CA LEU A 33 6.49 9.06 51.44
C LEU A 33 6.70 7.71 50.76
N LEU A 34 7.90 7.42 50.26
CA LEU A 34 8.23 6.12 49.67
C LEU A 34 8.17 4.99 50.71
N ASP A 35 8.73 5.21 51.91
CA ASP A 35 8.64 4.26 53.03
C ASP A 35 7.19 4.04 53.47
N PHE A 36 6.38 5.11 53.46
CA PHE A 36 4.95 5.04 53.76
C PHE A 36 4.17 4.25 52.71
N VAL A 37 4.44 4.48 51.42
CA VAL A 37 3.83 3.73 50.30
C VAL A 37 4.23 2.25 50.34
N GLU A 38 5.47 1.93 50.75
CA GLU A 38 5.91 0.54 50.92
C GLU A 38 5.23 -0.16 52.10
N ARG A 39 4.96 0.56 53.20
CA ARG A 39 4.18 0.02 54.34
C ARG A 39 2.73 -0.26 53.95
N LEU A 40 2.10 0.65 53.18
CA LEU A 40 0.76 0.43 52.64
C LEU A 40 0.68 -0.82 51.76
N LYS A 41 1.75 -1.16 51.04
CA LYS A 41 1.82 -2.38 50.23
C LYS A 41 1.94 -3.67 51.06
N ASN A 42 2.56 -3.61 52.25
CA ASN A 42 2.79 -4.79 53.08
C ASN A 42 1.62 -5.12 54.04
N GLU A 43 0.67 -4.20 54.23
CA GLU A 43 -0.52 -4.37 55.09
C GLU A 43 -1.76 -4.88 54.31
N GLU A 44 -1.56 -5.44 53.11
CA GLU A 44 -2.57 -5.82 52.10
C GLU A 44 -3.68 -6.81 52.53
N ASP A 45 -3.62 -7.42 53.72
CA ASP A 45 -4.66 -8.38 54.14
C ASP A 45 -5.99 -7.72 54.61
N GLN A 46 -6.09 -6.38 54.68
CA GLN A 46 -7.27 -5.73 55.27
C GLN A 46 -7.95 -4.59 54.47
N ILE A 47 -7.43 -4.15 53.31
CA ILE A 47 -8.01 -3.00 52.57
C ILE A 47 -8.04 -3.26 51.06
N ALA A 48 -9.21 -3.08 50.42
CA ALA A 48 -9.38 -3.13 48.97
C ALA A 48 -8.82 -1.85 48.30
N LEU A 49 -7.50 -1.69 48.29
CA LEU A 49 -6.81 -0.61 47.59
C LEU A 49 -6.45 -1.02 46.15
N ASP A 50 -6.53 -0.08 45.23
CA ASP A 50 -6.14 -0.26 43.82
C ASP A 50 -4.61 -0.30 43.71
N MET A 51 -4.05 -1.51 43.67
CA MET A 51 -2.61 -1.77 43.63
C MET A 51 -1.89 -1.12 42.45
N ASP A 52 -2.58 -0.95 41.31
CA ASP A 52 -2.01 -0.26 40.16
C ASP A 52 -1.75 1.23 40.45
N GLN A 53 -2.57 1.86 41.30
CA GLN A 53 -2.38 3.27 41.68
C GLN A 53 -1.29 3.46 42.73
N ILE A 54 -1.12 2.50 43.64
CA ILE A 54 -0.03 2.50 44.64
C ILE A 54 1.32 2.38 43.93
N GLU A 55 1.45 1.44 43.00
CA GLU A 55 2.65 1.30 42.16
C GLU A 55 2.88 2.56 41.30
N LYS A 56 1.82 3.16 40.75
CA LYS A 56 1.91 4.43 40.00
C LYS A 56 2.36 5.59 40.88
N LEU A 57 1.89 5.69 42.12
CA LEU A 57 2.32 6.70 43.09
C LEU A 57 3.78 6.51 43.49
N LYS A 58 4.17 5.26 43.83
CA LYS A 58 5.55 4.87 44.13
C LYS A 58 6.50 5.28 43.00
N LEU A 59 6.17 4.93 41.76
CA LEU A 59 6.98 5.28 40.60
C LEU A 59 7.12 6.80 40.41
N LYS A 60 6.02 7.55 40.53
CA LYS A 60 6.07 9.03 40.44
C LYS A 60 7.01 9.63 41.49
N LEU A 61 6.95 9.14 42.73
CA LEU A 61 7.80 9.59 43.84
C LEU A 61 9.27 9.20 43.63
N THR A 62 9.56 7.99 43.17
CA THR A 62 10.93 7.54 42.86
C THR A 62 11.56 8.37 41.74
N ILE A 63 10.79 8.72 40.70
CA ILE A 63 11.26 9.55 39.60
C ILE A 63 11.45 11.00 40.02
N MET A 64 10.56 11.55 40.84
CA MET A 64 10.79 12.86 41.47
C MET A 64 12.08 12.87 42.28
N SER A 65 12.34 11.82 43.08
CA SER A 65 13.57 11.66 43.85
C SER A 65 14.82 11.61 42.97
N THR A 66 14.77 10.88 41.86
CA THR A 66 15.90 10.76 40.92
C THR A 66 16.12 12.06 40.15
N PHE A 67 15.05 12.72 39.69
CA PHE A 67 15.12 14.00 38.98
C PHE A 67 15.60 15.14 39.88
N LEU A 68 15.26 15.12 41.18
CA LEU A 68 15.82 16.02 42.18
C LEU A 68 17.33 15.89 42.34
N GLN A 69 17.87 14.68 42.19
CA GLN A 69 19.33 14.47 42.19
C GLN A 69 20.00 14.97 40.91
N LEU A 70 19.25 15.04 39.80
CA LEU A 70 19.70 15.59 38.51
C LEU A 70 19.44 17.11 38.36
N SER A 71 18.74 17.74 39.32
CA SER A 71 18.31 19.15 39.26
C SER A 71 19.46 20.16 39.15
N TYR A 72 20.67 19.76 39.53
CA TYR A 72 21.89 20.57 39.42
C TYR A 72 22.29 20.90 37.97
N PHE A 73 21.76 20.18 36.97
CA PHE A 73 22.23 20.27 35.59
C PHE A 73 21.35 21.12 34.64
N SER A 74 20.06 21.38 34.97
CA SER A 74 19.17 22.20 34.13
C SER A 74 18.02 22.81 34.95
N LEU A 75 18.20 24.07 35.38
CA LEU A 75 17.33 24.78 36.33
C LEU A 75 15.98 25.21 35.72
N ASP A 76 15.99 25.78 34.51
CA ASP A 76 14.79 26.33 33.87
C ASP A 76 13.75 25.26 33.55
N VAL A 77 14.23 24.08 33.13
CA VAL A 77 13.39 22.92 32.81
C VAL A 77 12.89 22.21 34.07
N PHE A 78 13.57 22.38 35.20
CA PHE A 78 13.27 21.70 36.46
C PHE A 78 12.04 22.29 37.18
N ASN A 79 11.92 23.62 37.24
CA ASN A 79 10.88 24.31 38.01
C ASN A 79 9.46 24.08 37.48
N ASP A 80 9.24 24.29 36.17
CA ASP A 80 7.93 24.09 35.53
C ASP A 80 7.45 22.64 35.65
N ARG A 81 8.41 21.72 35.53
CA ARG A 81 8.19 20.28 35.50
C ARG A 81 7.91 19.68 36.87
N MET A 82 8.66 20.10 37.88
CA MET A 82 8.42 19.68 39.27
C MET A 82 7.08 20.19 39.78
N SER A 83 6.66 21.40 39.40
CA SER A 83 5.33 21.94 39.74
C SER A 83 4.19 21.11 39.15
N SER A 84 4.28 20.76 37.86
CA SER A 84 3.29 19.89 37.20
C SER A 84 3.19 18.52 37.87
N LYS A 85 4.33 17.92 38.23
CA LYS A 85 4.34 16.59 38.86
C LYS A 85 3.82 16.59 40.29
N ALA A 86 4.14 17.63 41.04
CA ALA A 86 3.60 17.88 42.36
C ALA A 86 2.06 17.92 42.29
N GLN A 87 1.48 18.64 41.33
CA GLN A 87 0.03 18.69 41.11
C GLN A 87 -0.55 17.31 40.76
N GLN A 88 0.11 16.54 39.90
CA GLN A 88 -0.36 15.19 39.56
C GLN A 88 -0.26 14.16 40.69
N VAL A 89 0.66 14.36 41.64
CA VAL A 89 0.76 13.54 42.86
C VAL A 89 -0.38 13.93 43.80
N ASP A 90 -0.65 15.23 43.96
CA ASP A 90 -1.81 15.73 44.69
C ASP A 90 -3.11 15.19 44.10
N ASP A 91 -3.37 15.38 42.80
CA ASP A 91 -4.59 14.90 42.13
C ASP A 91 -4.81 13.38 42.28
N LEU A 92 -3.73 12.58 42.23
CA LEU A 92 -3.80 11.12 42.38
C LEU A 92 -4.10 10.73 43.84
N VAL A 93 -3.60 11.50 44.80
CA VAL A 93 -3.92 11.33 46.23
C VAL A 93 -5.33 11.85 46.55
N GLN A 94 -5.77 12.97 45.94
CA GLN A 94 -7.08 13.56 46.17
C GLN A 94 -8.22 12.72 45.54
N SER A 95 -8.08 12.31 44.27
CA SER A 95 -9.18 11.74 43.48
C SER A 95 -9.67 10.34 43.92
N ARG A 96 -8.85 9.53 44.61
CA ARG A 96 -9.20 8.13 44.95
C ARG A 96 -9.04 7.74 46.42
N PHE A 97 -8.24 8.47 47.21
CA PHE A 97 -8.15 8.22 48.65
C PHE A 97 -9.24 8.93 49.46
N HIS A 98 -10.16 9.63 48.78
CA HIS A 98 -11.31 10.30 49.38
C HIS A 98 -12.36 9.35 50.00
N GLN A 99 -12.34 8.06 49.64
CA GLN A 99 -13.32 7.06 50.09
C GLN A 99 -12.83 6.15 51.23
N SER A 100 -11.55 6.24 51.63
CA SER A 100 -11.00 5.43 52.71
C SER A 100 -11.20 6.10 54.08
N ARG A 101 -11.65 5.35 55.08
CA ARG A 101 -11.76 5.79 56.49
C ARG A 101 -10.53 5.45 57.32
N ASP A 102 -9.43 5.08 56.68
CA ASP A 102 -8.19 4.73 57.37
C ASP A 102 -7.45 6.00 57.85
N ASP A 103 -7.19 6.08 59.15
CA ASP A 103 -6.43 7.16 59.81
C ASP A 103 -5.04 7.38 59.17
N MET A 104 -4.42 6.33 58.62
CA MET A 104 -3.14 6.43 57.91
C MET A 104 -3.27 7.19 56.58
N LEU A 105 -4.33 6.93 55.82
CA LEU A 105 -4.58 7.56 54.52
C LEU A 105 -5.06 9.01 54.67
N VAL A 106 -5.81 9.31 55.73
CA VAL A 106 -6.16 10.68 56.12
C VAL A 106 -4.90 11.48 56.47
N LYS A 107 -3.95 10.89 57.20
CA LYS A 107 -2.67 11.54 57.52
C LYS A 107 -1.79 11.82 56.29
N LEU A 108 -1.77 10.88 55.33
CA LEU A 108 -1.09 11.07 54.04
C LEU A 108 -1.67 12.27 53.29
N LYS A 109 -3.00 12.32 53.17
CA LYS A 109 -3.75 13.33 52.44
C LYS A 109 -3.70 14.71 53.07
N ASP A 110 -3.95 14.81 54.37
CA ASP A 110 -4.18 16.10 55.02
C ASP A 110 -2.90 16.73 55.57
N HIS A 111 -1.81 15.96 55.74
CA HIS A 111 -0.58 16.46 56.35
C HIS A 111 0.68 16.21 55.51
N ILE A 112 0.86 15.01 54.95
CA ILE A 112 2.15 14.67 54.31
C ILE A 112 2.23 15.23 52.88
N VAL A 113 1.19 15.06 52.06
CA VAL A 113 1.17 15.57 50.67
C VAL A 113 1.14 17.11 50.61
N PRO A 114 0.30 17.83 51.37
CA PRO A 114 0.33 19.30 51.39
C PRO A 114 1.68 19.86 51.83
N ARG A 115 2.32 19.23 52.84
CA ARG A 115 3.67 19.58 53.27
C ARG A 115 4.70 19.34 52.17
N LEU A 116 4.61 18.23 51.44
CA LEU A 116 5.48 17.97 50.28
C LEU A 116 5.30 19.06 49.21
N LEU A 117 4.06 19.44 48.88
CA LEU A 117 3.78 20.49 47.88
C LEU A 117 4.33 21.85 48.32
N GLU A 118 4.23 22.17 49.60
CA GLU A 118 4.79 23.40 50.18
C GLU A 118 6.32 23.37 50.17
N THR A 119 6.95 22.25 50.53
CA THR A 119 8.40 22.05 50.42
C THR A 119 8.86 22.16 48.96
N ILE A 120 8.11 21.61 47.99
CA ILE A 120 8.42 21.73 46.55
C ILE A 120 8.33 23.19 46.10
N LYS A 121 7.27 23.93 46.45
CA LYS A 121 7.13 25.35 46.15
C LYS A 121 8.27 26.18 46.77
N SER A 122 8.64 25.87 48.01
CA SER A 122 9.78 26.51 48.67
C SER A 122 11.11 26.20 47.98
N CYS A 123 11.33 24.95 47.54
CA CYS A 123 12.52 24.56 46.77
C CYS A 123 12.61 25.32 45.46
N ILE A 124 11.53 25.37 44.68
CA ILE A 124 11.46 26.06 43.39
C ILE A 124 11.76 27.55 43.56
N ASN A 125 11.15 28.19 44.57
CA ASN A 125 11.38 29.61 44.87
C ASN A 125 12.82 29.88 45.35
N SER A 126 13.45 28.94 46.08
CA SER A 126 14.82 29.06 46.57
C SER A 126 15.90 28.79 45.51
N GLN A 127 15.56 28.10 44.42
CA GLN A 127 16.51 27.71 43.38
C GLN A 127 16.74 28.77 42.29
N HIS A 128 15.95 29.85 42.22
CA HIS A 128 16.15 30.93 41.24
C HIS A 128 17.49 31.69 41.35
N HIS A 129 18.32 31.41 42.36
CA HIS A 129 19.62 32.06 42.59
C HIS A 129 20.85 31.18 42.30
N TYR A 130 20.69 30.01 41.65
CA TYR A 130 21.84 29.15 41.31
C TYR A 130 22.63 29.70 40.10
N SER A 131 23.69 30.48 40.35
CA SER A 131 24.72 30.69 39.34
C SER A 131 25.59 29.44 39.22
N LYS A 132 25.76 28.93 37.99
CA LYS A 132 26.76 27.93 37.55
C LYS A 132 27.95 27.76 38.51
N SER A 133 27.86 26.87 39.49
CA SER A 133 29.01 26.37 40.23
C SER A 133 29.41 25.03 39.63
N THR A 134 30.58 24.98 39.01
CA THR A 134 31.22 23.82 38.41
C THR A 134 31.78 22.87 39.47
N ASP A 135 30.94 22.35 40.36
CA ASP A 135 31.33 21.26 41.24
C ASP A 135 31.12 19.95 40.49
N THR A 136 32.21 19.33 40.07
CA THR A 136 32.25 17.99 39.50
C THR A 136 31.67 16.99 40.51
N MET A 137 30.56 16.36 40.15
CA MET A 137 29.87 15.32 40.92
C MET A 137 30.85 14.20 41.33
N THR A 138 30.74 13.71 42.57
CA THR A 138 31.61 12.62 43.05
C THR A 138 31.22 11.28 42.43
N GLU A 139 32.18 10.35 42.34
CA GLU A 139 31.98 9.03 41.71
C GLU A 139 30.86 8.22 42.39
N ASP A 140 30.78 8.27 43.72
CA ASP A 140 29.75 7.58 44.50
C ASP A 140 28.34 8.09 44.19
N GLN A 141 28.19 9.39 43.89
CA GLN A 141 26.92 9.98 43.50
C GLN A 141 26.46 9.51 42.12
N LEU A 142 27.38 9.23 41.18
CA LEU A 142 27.04 8.74 39.85
C LEU A 142 26.46 7.33 39.91
N VAL A 143 27.08 6.45 40.69
CA VAL A 143 26.62 5.06 40.88
C VAL A 143 25.24 5.03 41.51
N GLU A 144 25.00 5.89 42.51
CA GLU A 144 23.67 6.02 43.13
C GLU A 144 22.61 6.46 42.12
N ILE A 145 22.92 7.44 41.28
CA ILE A 145 22.02 7.94 40.22
C ILE A 145 21.74 6.85 39.18
N LEU A 146 22.77 6.14 38.70
CA LEU A 146 22.59 5.06 37.71
C LEU A 146 21.73 3.93 38.26
N ASN A 147 21.91 3.54 39.52
CA ASN A 147 21.07 2.52 40.16
C ASN A 147 19.61 2.96 40.25
N LYS A 148 19.36 4.22 40.61
CA LYS A 148 18.00 4.79 40.65
C LYS A 148 17.37 4.90 39.26
N LEU A 149 18.14 5.28 38.25
CA LEU A 149 17.69 5.29 36.85
C LEU A 149 17.32 3.88 36.38
N LEU A 150 18.10 2.86 36.73
CA LEU A 150 17.78 1.47 36.38
C LEU A 150 16.48 0.98 37.02
N VAL A 151 16.21 1.33 38.29
CA VAL A 151 14.93 1.03 38.96
C VAL A 151 13.78 1.74 38.23
N ASN A 152 13.92 3.03 37.95
CA ASN A 152 12.91 3.79 37.20
C ASN A 152 12.65 3.18 35.83
N LEU A 153 13.71 2.79 35.12
CA LEU A 153 13.60 2.14 33.82
C LEU A 153 12.96 0.75 33.92
N HIS A 154 13.15 0.02 35.01
CA HIS A 154 12.50 -1.28 35.19
C HIS A 154 10.98 -1.16 35.42
N ASP A 155 10.54 -0.14 36.16
CA ASP A 155 9.16 -0.01 36.60
C ASP A 155 8.25 0.81 35.65
N LEU A 156 8.83 1.64 34.76
CA LEU A 156 8.12 2.44 33.77
C LEU A 156 7.12 1.65 32.89
N PRO A 157 7.48 0.47 32.32
CA PRO A 157 6.57 -0.33 31.48
C PRO A 157 5.31 -0.79 32.21
N LYS A 158 5.36 -0.95 33.55
CA LYS A 158 4.21 -1.36 34.35
C LYS A 158 3.13 -0.28 34.40
N CYS A 159 3.54 1.00 34.40
CA CYS A 159 2.64 2.14 34.55
C CYS A 159 2.24 2.81 33.22
N CYS A 160 3.07 2.66 32.19
CA CYS A 160 2.88 3.26 30.86
C CYS A 160 2.86 2.18 29.77
N ALA A 161 2.20 1.04 30.02
CA ALA A 161 2.16 -0.09 29.11
C ALA A 161 1.72 0.33 27.70
N GLU A 162 0.65 1.12 27.57
CA GLU A 162 0.16 1.59 26.26
C GLU A 162 1.19 2.39 25.44
N LEU A 163 2.11 3.11 26.11
CA LEU A 163 3.14 3.93 25.46
C LEU A 163 4.44 3.16 25.19
N ILE A 164 4.84 2.27 26.12
CA ILE A 164 6.15 1.62 26.11
C ILE A 164 6.10 0.23 25.46
N LEU A 165 5.00 -0.51 25.61
CA LEU A 165 4.86 -1.86 25.04
C LEU A 165 5.16 -1.90 23.52
N PRO A 166 4.73 -0.90 22.71
CA PRO A 166 5.09 -0.81 21.29
C PRO A 166 6.58 -0.54 21.01
N LEU A 167 7.35 -0.10 22.02
CA LEU A 167 8.74 0.37 21.90
C LEU A 167 9.71 -0.44 22.78
N MET A 168 9.30 -1.62 23.26
CA MET A 168 10.06 -2.40 24.24
C MET A 168 11.47 -2.76 23.81
N THR A 169 11.72 -2.95 22.51
CA THR A 169 13.07 -3.25 21.99
C THR A 169 14.03 -2.09 22.21
N GLN A 170 13.64 -0.88 21.81
CA GLN A 170 14.43 0.35 21.98
C GLN A 170 14.59 0.68 23.47
N TYR A 171 13.53 0.44 24.25
CA TYR A 171 13.54 0.63 25.68
C TYR A 171 14.54 -0.29 26.41
N LYS A 172 14.59 -1.58 26.03
CA LYS A 172 15.59 -2.54 26.53
C LYS A 172 17.03 -2.12 26.18
N VAL A 173 17.24 -1.47 25.03
CA VAL A 173 18.56 -0.94 24.67
C VAL A 173 19.03 0.13 25.67
N ILE A 174 18.15 1.04 26.09
CA ILE A 174 18.50 2.03 27.12
C ILE A 174 18.90 1.35 28.43
N GLN A 175 18.12 0.35 28.85
CA GLN A 175 18.43 -0.42 30.06
C GLN A 175 19.82 -1.05 29.95
N ASN A 176 20.12 -1.73 28.84
CA ASN A 176 21.40 -2.38 28.62
C ASN A 176 22.58 -1.40 28.62
N VAL A 177 22.45 -0.23 27.98
CA VAL A 177 23.48 0.82 27.99
C VAL A 177 23.74 1.31 29.43
N CYS A 178 22.68 1.55 30.21
CA CYS A 178 22.82 1.98 31.60
C CYS A 178 23.49 0.91 32.47
N VAL A 179 23.18 -0.37 32.24
CA VAL A 179 23.80 -1.51 32.93
C VAL A 179 25.29 -1.60 32.57
N ASN A 180 25.64 -1.55 31.29
CA ASN A 180 27.03 -1.65 30.82
C ASN A 180 27.91 -0.53 31.39
N ILE A 181 27.39 0.71 31.44
CA ILE A 181 28.12 1.85 32.00
C ILE A 181 28.30 1.74 33.52
N ARG A 182 27.27 1.29 34.24
CA ARG A 182 27.37 1.02 35.69
C ARG A 182 28.44 -0.05 35.96
N ASP A 183 28.43 -1.14 35.21
CA ASP A 183 29.32 -2.28 35.44
C ASP A 183 30.76 -1.94 35.02
N PHE A 184 30.94 -1.17 33.94
CA PHE A 184 32.25 -0.62 33.57
C PHE A 184 32.84 0.25 34.68
N HIS A 185 32.03 1.10 35.32
CA HIS A 185 32.46 1.86 36.49
C HIS A 185 32.85 0.93 37.66
N GLY A 186 32.11 -0.17 37.86
CA GLY A 186 32.42 -1.20 38.86
C GLY A 186 33.82 -1.82 38.70
N LEU A 187 34.31 -1.99 37.46
CA LEU A 187 35.65 -2.52 37.20
C LEU A 187 36.78 -1.64 37.76
N LYS A 188 36.55 -0.34 37.91
CA LYS A 188 37.51 0.57 38.56
C LYS A 188 37.58 0.35 40.06
N VAL A 189 36.42 0.21 40.71
CA VAL A 189 36.32 0.01 42.17
C VAL A 189 37.09 -1.24 42.59
N ASN A 190 37.15 -2.24 41.70
CA ASN A 190 37.88 -3.49 41.92
C ASN A 190 39.35 -3.45 41.43
N GLY A 191 39.86 -2.28 41.02
CA GLY A 191 41.27 -2.08 40.62
C GLY A 191 41.64 -2.61 39.24
N CYS A 192 40.67 -2.93 38.38
CA CYS A 192 40.91 -3.51 37.04
C CYS A 192 41.18 -2.46 35.94
N VAL A 193 40.86 -1.18 36.16
CA VAL A 193 41.01 -0.07 35.20
C VAL A 193 41.79 1.07 35.85
N LYS A 194 42.72 1.71 35.13
CA LYS A 194 43.50 2.86 35.63
C LYS A 194 42.59 4.07 35.93
N HIS A 195 42.91 4.80 37.00
CA HIS A 195 42.14 5.99 37.43
C HIS A 195 41.96 7.05 36.32
N GLU A 196 43.01 7.31 35.55
CA GLU A 196 43.02 8.32 34.47
C GLU A 196 41.99 8.03 33.36
N ILE A 197 41.72 6.75 33.06
CA ILE A 197 40.77 6.33 32.02
C ILE A 197 39.33 6.61 32.44
N VAL A 198 39.02 6.47 33.73
CA VAL A 198 37.65 6.68 34.23
C VAL A 198 37.35 8.17 34.42
N GLU A 199 38.34 8.96 34.85
CA GLU A 199 38.18 10.42 34.90
C GLU A 199 37.89 11.03 33.52
N TYR A 200 38.43 10.44 32.44
CA TYR A 200 38.16 10.86 31.07
C TYR A 200 36.70 10.65 30.62
N VAL A 201 36.08 9.52 30.98
CA VAL A 201 34.69 9.20 30.58
C VAL A 201 33.62 9.70 31.55
N LEU A 202 34.00 10.06 32.78
CA LEU A 202 33.07 10.48 33.85
C LEU A 202 32.11 11.61 33.43
N PRO A 203 32.54 12.69 32.74
CA PRO A 203 31.62 13.74 32.29
C PRO A 203 30.60 13.27 31.24
N GLN A 204 30.96 12.26 30.45
CA GLN A 204 30.08 11.69 29.43
C GLN A 204 28.98 10.83 30.08
N PHE A 205 29.34 10.06 31.12
CA PHE A 205 28.39 9.28 31.90
C PHE A 205 27.37 10.17 32.61
N GLN A 206 27.81 11.31 33.16
CA GLN A 206 26.93 12.30 33.78
C GLN A 206 25.90 12.85 32.78
N ARG A 207 26.36 13.36 31.63
CA ARG A 207 25.47 13.86 30.57
C ARG A 207 24.49 12.80 30.07
N MET A 208 24.91 11.55 30.00
CA MET A 208 24.02 10.44 29.64
C MET A 208 22.92 10.25 30.71
N ALA A 209 23.30 10.16 31.98
CA ALA A 209 22.38 9.99 33.09
C ALA A 209 21.33 11.12 33.15
N GLU A 210 21.74 12.36 32.89
CA GLU A 210 20.83 13.51 32.76
C GLU A 210 19.81 13.33 31.64
N ARG A 211 20.27 12.92 30.44
CA ARG A 211 19.40 12.73 29.27
C ARG A 211 18.38 11.62 29.49
N VAL A 212 18.80 10.51 30.08
CA VAL A 212 17.91 9.38 30.42
C VAL A 212 16.92 9.78 31.52
N GLY A 213 17.37 10.45 32.57
CA GLY A 213 16.51 10.94 33.64
C GLY A 213 15.47 11.95 33.16
N HIS A 214 15.85 12.87 32.28
CA HIS A 214 14.94 13.81 31.63
C HIS A 214 13.88 13.10 30.79
N PHE A 215 14.27 12.07 30.03
CA PHE A 215 13.32 11.26 29.25
C PHE A 215 12.29 10.55 30.13
N CYS A 216 12.73 9.86 31.19
CA CYS A 216 11.84 9.20 32.15
C CYS A 216 10.85 10.19 32.78
N PHE A 217 11.32 11.41 33.09
CA PHE A 217 10.48 12.47 33.64
C PHE A 217 9.44 12.97 32.63
N VAL A 218 9.84 13.23 31.39
CA VAL A 218 8.95 13.70 30.31
C VAL A 218 7.84 12.69 30.03
N LEU A 219 8.18 11.40 29.97
CA LEU A 219 7.22 10.33 29.68
C LEU A 219 6.04 10.30 30.65
N LEU A 220 6.30 10.61 31.92
CA LEU A 220 5.29 10.59 32.98
C LEU A 220 4.64 11.94 33.23
N SER A 221 5.13 13.03 32.64
CA SER A 221 4.66 14.38 32.94
C SER A 221 3.66 14.92 31.93
N TYR A 222 3.68 14.41 30.69
CA TYR A 222 2.84 14.89 29.60
C TYR A 222 1.85 13.81 29.15
N HIS A 223 0.69 14.24 28.61
CA HIS A 223 -0.19 13.39 27.82
C HIS A 223 0.43 13.18 26.42
N LEU A 224 1.55 12.45 26.37
CA LEU A 224 2.21 12.09 25.12
C LEU A 224 1.43 10.97 24.44
N ASP A 225 1.39 11.01 23.12
CA ASP A 225 1.00 9.87 22.31
C ASP A 225 2.23 9.01 21.95
N VAL A 226 1.98 7.77 21.50
CA VAL A 226 3.04 6.83 21.09
C VAL A 226 4.02 7.43 20.04
N PRO A 227 3.57 8.19 19.01
CA PRO A 227 4.46 8.89 18.08
C PRO A 227 5.48 9.80 18.75
N GLN A 228 5.04 10.67 19.67
CA GLN A 228 5.91 11.60 20.37
C GLN A 228 6.95 10.88 21.24
N VAL A 229 6.55 9.77 21.86
CA VAL A 229 7.46 8.93 22.66
C VAL A 229 8.52 8.30 21.77
N ASN A 230 8.14 7.69 20.63
CA ASN A 230 9.09 7.07 19.71
C ASN A 230 10.12 8.08 19.17
N PHE A 231 9.69 9.29 18.80
CA PHE A 231 10.60 10.34 18.33
C PHE A 231 11.61 10.75 19.41
N LYS A 232 11.13 11.01 20.64
CA LYS A 232 12.00 11.35 21.79
C LYS A 232 12.97 10.21 22.11
N LEU A 233 12.51 8.97 22.00
CA LEU A 233 13.30 7.77 22.26
C LEU A 233 14.40 7.57 21.23
N ALA A 234 14.09 7.66 19.94
CA ALA A 234 15.06 7.58 18.85
C ALA A 234 16.18 8.64 19.00
N HIS A 235 15.80 9.89 19.26
CA HIS A 235 16.74 10.98 19.48
C HIS A 235 17.57 10.82 20.75
N LEU A 236 17.01 10.22 21.81
CA LEU A 236 17.76 9.85 23.01
C LEU A 236 18.83 8.79 22.69
N LEU A 237 18.47 7.73 21.96
CA LEU A 237 19.40 6.65 21.59
C LEU A 237 20.63 7.17 20.82
N VAL A 238 20.41 8.03 19.82
CA VAL A 238 21.51 8.67 19.05
C VAL A 238 22.45 9.47 19.95
N LYS A 239 21.93 10.03 21.06
CA LYS A 239 22.67 10.86 22.00
C LYS A 239 23.39 10.09 23.11
N ILE A 240 22.96 8.89 23.46
CA ILE A 240 23.54 8.12 24.58
C ILE A 240 24.49 7.02 24.11
N ILE A 241 24.23 6.39 22.97
CA ILE A 241 25.03 5.25 22.50
C ILE A 241 26.48 5.62 22.12
N PRO A 242 26.83 6.84 21.69
CA PRO A 242 28.23 7.24 21.55
C PRO A 242 29.08 7.05 22.83
N VAL A 243 28.45 7.13 24.01
CA VAL A 243 29.13 6.86 25.30
C VAL A 243 29.47 5.38 25.45
N GLU A 244 28.55 4.49 25.03
CA GLU A 244 28.78 3.05 24.99
C GLU A 244 29.91 2.69 24.02
N LEU A 245 29.96 3.34 22.84
CA LEU A 245 31.05 3.15 21.87
C LEU A 245 32.42 3.53 22.46
N GLU A 246 32.49 4.57 23.28
CA GLU A 246 33.72 4.95 23.97
C GLU A 246 34.14 3.91 25.01
N VAL A 247 33.18 3.42 25.82
CA VAL A 247 33.41 2.34 26.79
C VAL A 247 33.94 1.09 26.08
N MET A 248 33.27 0.67 25.01
CA MET A 248 33.70 -0.46 24.18
C MET A 248 35.13 -0.25 23.66
N HIS A 249 35.44 0.92 23.08
CA HIS A 249 36.78 1.23 22.59
C HIS A 249 37.86 1.14 23.68
N ILE A 250 37.58 1.65 24.88
CA ILE A 250 38.48 1.56 26.02
C ILE A 250 38.68 0.10 26.44
N CYS A 251 37.62 -0.70 26.46
CA CYS A 251 37.71 -2.13 26.76
C CYS A 251 38.57 -2.88 25.75
N PHE A 252 38.38 -2.62 24.45
CA PHE A 252 39.17 -3.26 23.39
C PHE A 252 40.65 -2.89 23.48
N THR A 253 40.97 -1.61 23.72
CA THR A 253 42.37 -1.14 23.72
C THR A 253 43.13 -1.45 25.00
N ASN A 254 42.46 -1.46 26.17
CA ASN A 254 43.13 -1.52 27.47
C ASN A 254 42.86 -2.80 28.28
N LEU A 255 41.76 -3.52 28.02
CA LEU A 255 41.31 -4.62 28.88
C LEU A 255 41.43 -6.01 28.25
N GLU A 256 41.68 -6.12 26.94
CA GLU A 256 41.81 -7.40 26.23
C GLU A 256 42.95 -8.29 26.81
N ALA A 257 44.04 -7.67 27.29
CA ALA A 257 45.17 -8.39 27.90
C ALA A 257 45.00 -8.73 29.39
N SER A 258 43.89 -8.35 30.02
CA SER A 258 43.66 -8.52 31.46
C SER A 258 43.28 -9.96 31.82
N LYS A 259 43.88 -10.51 32.88
CA LYS A 259 43.57 -11.86 33.41
C LYS A 259 42.49 -11.87 34.50
N SER A 260 41.83 -10.73 34.75
CA SER A 260 40.80 -10.61 35.78
C SER A 260 39.52 -11.35 35.40
N ALA A 261 39.00 -12.18 36.30
CA ALA A 261 37.73 -12.88 36.11
C ALA A 261 36.54 -11.91 35.95
N GLU A 262 36.60 -10.76 36.63
CA GLU A 262 35.57 -9.71 36.54
C GLU A 262 35.56 -9.03 35.17
N VAL A 263 36.75 -8.77 34.60
CA VAL A 263 36.89 -8.27 33.23
C VAL A 263 36.37 -9.29 32.23
N GLY A 264 36.64 -10.59 32.45
CA GLY A 264 36.09 -11.68 31.63
C GLY A 264 34.56 -11.75 31.65
N LEU A 265 33.93 -11.57 32.82
CA LEU A 265 32.47 -11.51 32.94
C LEU A 265 31.89 -10.28 32.23
N PHE A 266 32.54 -9.13 32.37
CA PHE A 266 32.11 -7.90 31.70
C PHE A 266 32.24 -7.99 30.17
N ILE A 267 33.34 -8.57 29.66
CA ILE A 267 33.51 -8.85 28.23
C ILE A 267 32.38 -9.73 27.69
N LYS A 268 32.02 -10.79 28.43
CA LYS A 268 30.91 -11.66 28.06
C LYS A 268 29.57 -10.89 27.99
N GLN A 269 29.32 -10.02 28.98
CA GLN A 269 28.15 -9.15 28.98
C GLN A 269 28.12 -8.18 27.78
N LEU A 270 29.27 -7.60 27.41
CA LEU A 270 29.37 -6.78 26.19
C LEU A 270 29.10 -7.61 24.93
N GLN A 271 29.61 -8.83 24.83
CA GLN A 271 29.33 -9.72 23.68
C GLN A 271 27.84 -10.05 23.55
N GLU A 272 27.12 -10.17 24.66
CA GLU A 272 25.68 -10.49 24.66
C GLU A 272 24.80 -9.25 24.37
N SER A 273 25.15 -8.07 24.91
CA SER A 273 24.31 -6.87 24.85
C SER A 273 24.65 -5.93 23.69
N SER A 274 25.93 -5.75 23.36
CA SER A 274 26.40 -4.75 22.38
C SER A 274 25.86 -4.97 20.97
N PRO A 275 25.72 -6.20 20.43
CA PRO A 275 25.19 -6.37 19.07
C PRO A 275 23.80 -5.77 18.89
N ALA A 276 22.93 -5.88 19.91
CA ALA A 276 21.61 -5.27 19.89
C ALA A 276 21.67 -3.74 20.03
N ILE A 277 22.55 -3.22 20.90
CA ILE A 277 22.74 -1.77 21.10
C ILE A 277 23.22 -1.11 19.81
N LEU A 278 24.29 -1.64 19.20
CA LEU A 278 24.86 -1.11 17.96
C LEU A 278 23.88 -1.21 16.79
N ARG A 279 23.10 -2.29 16.71
CA ARG A 279 22.10 -2.46 15.66
C ARG A 279 21.01 -1.38 15.76
N GLU A 280 20.42 -1.18 16.93
CA GLU A 280 19.38 -0.14 17.08
C GLU A 280 19.97 1.26 16.89
N TYR A 281 21.21 1.50 17.35
CA TYR A 281 21.90 2.77 17.10
C TYR A 281 22.05 3.07 15.62
N LEU A 282 22.57 2.13 14.84
CA LEU A 282 22.77 2.29 13.40
C LEU A 282 21.45 2.49 12.64
N ILE A 283 20.38 1.80 13.03
CA ILE A 283 19.03 2.01 12.48
C ILE A 283 18.57 3.46 12.73
N HIS A 284 18.71 3.96 13.97
CA HIS A 284 18.30 5.31 14.32
C HIS A 284 19.20 6.38 13.73
N LEU A 285 20.51 6.12 13.63
CA LEU A 285 21.47 7.00 12.98
C LEU A 285 21.16 7.13 11.47
N GLN A 286 20.83 6.02 10.82
CA GLN A 286 20.40 6.02 9.41
C GLN A 286 19.16 6.89 9.21
N VAL A 287 18.16 6.78 10.08
CA VAL A 287 16.95 7.62 10.06
C VAL A 287 17.30 9.09 10.31
N HIS A 288 18.16 9.38 11.28
CA HIS A 288 18.60 10.74 11.60
C HIS A 288 19.27 11.43 10.42
N MET A 289 20.21 10.73 9.77
CA MET A 289 20.91 11.23 8.59
C MET A 289 19.95 11.64 7.47
N VAL A 290 18.91 10.85 7.19
CA VAL A 290 17.93 11.17 6.14
C VAL A 290 17.11 12.42 6.50
N THR A 291 16.86 12.67 7.79
CA THR A 291 16.10 13.85 8.22
C THR A 291 16.92 15.14 8.26
N VAL A 292 18.24 15.05 8.49
CA VAL A 292 19.10 16.22 8.77
C VAL A 292 20.03 16.56 7.61
N LEU A 293 20.44 15.57 6.79
CA LEU A 293 21.43 15.74 5.73
C LEU A 293 20.78 15.75 4.35
N ASN A 294 21.23 16.66 3.48
CA ASN A 294 20.88 16.63 2.06
C ASN A 294 21.56 15.43 1.37
N ALA A 295 20.97 14.94 0.28
CA ALA A 295 21.53 13.84 -0.50
C ALA A 295 22.91 14.21 -1.10
N SER A 296 23.99 13.84 -0.41
CA SER A 296 25.37 13.96 -0.88
C SER A 296 25.97 12.58 -1.18
N THR A 297 27.03 12.55 -2.01
CA THR A 297 27.75 11.31 -2.31
C THR A 297 28.35 10.70 -1.05
N SER A 298 28.90 11.53 -0.15
CA SER A 298 29.47 11.08 1.14
C SER A 298 28.40 10.48 2.06
N ALA A 299 27.19 11.07 2.12
CA ALA A 299 26.07 10.52 2.88
C ALA A 299 25.64 9.14 2.33
N ARG A 300 25.62 8.97 1.00
CA ARG A 300 25.32 7.67 0.36
C ARG A 300 26.36 6.60 0.72
N SER A 301 27.65 6.94 0.68
CA SER A 301 28.73 6.01 1.07
C SER A 301 28.59 5.58 2.52
N ILE A 302 28.31 6.51 3.44
CA ILE A 302 28.07 6.20 4.85
C ILE A 302 26.84 5.30 5.03
N HIS A 303 25.75 5.53 4.29
CA HIS A 303 24.59 4.65 4.36
C HIS A 303 24.87 3.22 3.88
N VAL A 304 25.73 3.03 2.86
CA VAL A 304 26.19 1.69 2.42
C VAL A 304 27.00 1.02 3.53
N VAL A 305 27.86 1.79 4.21
CA VAL A 305 28.64 1.30 5.35
C VAL A 305 27.75 0.85 6.50
N ILE A 306 26.76 1.68 6.86
CA ILE A 306 25.75 1.34 7.87
C ILE A 306 25.02 0.05 7.50
N GLU A 307 24.63 -0.13 6.24
CA GLU A 307 23.93 -1.34 5.80
C GLU A 307 24.81 -2.60 5.96
N PHE A 308 26.10 -2.52 5.62
CA PHE A 308 27.05 -3.61 5.82
C PHE A 308 27.23 -3.97 7.30
N LEU A 309 27.42 -2.96 8.17
CA LEU A 309 27.52 -3.18 9.62
C LEU A 309 26.25 -3.80 10.19
N LEU A 310 25.08 -3.39 9.70
CA LEU A 310 23.80 -3.96 10.11
C LEU A 310 23.64 -5.42 9.67
N ILE A 311 24.17 -5.83 8.52
CA ILE A 311 24.24 -7.25 8.13
C ILE A 311 25.07 -8.03 9.16
N ILE A 312 26.26 -7.54 9.51
CA ILE A 312 27.14 -8.20 10.49
C ILE A 312 26.43 -8.34 11.84
N LEU A 313 25.89 -7.25 12.37
CA LEU A 313 25.25 -7.22 13.71
C LEU A 313 23.97 -8.06 13.78
N THR A 314 23.24 -8.22 12.67
CA THR A 314 22.05 -9.07 12.62
C THR A 314 22.42 -10.56 12.67
N ASP A 315 23.57 -10.91 12.11
CA ASP A 315 24.05 -12.28 11.99
C ASP A 315 25.02 -12.70 13.10
N MET A 316 25.61 -11.73 13.81
CA MET A 316 26.58 -11.93 14.90
C MET A 316 26.12 -12.91 16.00
N PRO A 317 24.82 -12.97 16.38
CA PRO A 317 24.35 -13.95 17.36
C PRO A 317 24.31 -15.42 16.88
N LYS A 318 24.74 -15.73 15.66
CA LYS A 318 24.63 -17.08 15.04
C LYS A 318 25.96 -17.85 15.06
N ASP A 319 25.89 -19.18 15.08
CA ASP A 319 27.02 -20.10 15.42
C ASP A 319 28.19 -20.18 14.41
N PHE A 320 28.16 -19.42 13.32
CA PHE A 320 29.13 -19.52 12.23
C PHE A 320 30.36 -18.62 12.40
N ILE A 321 30.40 -17.78 13.44
CA ILE A 321 31.60 -17.02 13.85
C ILE A 321 32.44 -17.90 14.78
N TYR A 322 33.77 -17.79 14.71
CA TYR A 322 34.66 -18.40 15.70
C TYR A 322 34.43 -17.74 17.08
N HIS A 323 34.03 -18.52 18.09
CA HIS A 323 33.65 -17.99 19.41
C HIS A 323 34.78 -17.19 20.08
N ASP A 324 36.03 -17.64 19.91
CA ASP A 324 37.24 -16.97 20.40
C ASP A 324 37.57 -15.68 19.65
N LYS A 325 36.92 -15.43 18.51
CA LYS A 325 37.09 -14.22 17.67
C LYS A 325 35.89 -13.29 17.67
N LEU A 326 34.84 -13.60 18.43
CA LEU A 326 33.64 -12.78 18.52
C LEU A 326 33.93 -11.39 19.11
N PHE A 327 34.79 -11.33 20.14
CA PHE A 327 35.18 -10.06 20.75
C PHE A 327 36.00 -9.19 19.79
N ASP A 328 37.00 -9.78 19.13
CA ASP A 328 37.84 -9.13 18.12
C ASP A 328 36.99 -8.56 16.96
N LEU A 329 35.98 -9.30 16.50
CA LEU A 329 35.06 -8.83 15.47
C LEU A 329 34.18 -7.67 15.97
N LEU A 330 33.63 -7.80 17.18
CA LEU A 330 32.84 -6.74 17.80
C LEU A 330 33.68 -5.47 18.00
N ALA A 331 34.97 -5.60 18.28
CA ALA A 331 35.92 -4.50 18.37
C ALA A 331 36.04 -3.71 17.07
N ARG A 332 36.25 -4.43 15.96
CA ARG A 332 36.33 -3.82 14.62
C ARG A 332 35.01 -3.16 14.20
N VAL A 333 33.89 -3.83 14.46
CA VAL A 333 32.54 -3.27 14.17
C VAL A 333 32.27 -2.04 15.02
N GLY A 334 32.65 -2.04 16.30
CA GLY A 334 32.54 -0.90 17.20
C GLY A 334 33.38 0.29 16.74
N ALA A 335 34.63 0.06 16.30
CA ALA A 335 35.51 1.09 15.77
C ALA A 335 34.92 1.76 14.51
N LEU A 336 34.48 0.97 13.53
CA LEU A 336 33.83 1.49 12.32
C LEU A 336 32.53 2.25 12.64
N THR A 337 31.74 1.76 13.60
CA THR A 337 30.51 2.44 14.05
C THR A 337 30.84 3.80 14.67
N ARG A 338 31.95 3.91 15.42
CA ARG A 338 32.44 5.17 15.98
C ARG A 338 32.88 6.13 14.89
N GLU A 339 33.64 5.68 13.90
CA GLU A 339 34.07 6.51 12.75
C GLU A 339 32.87 7.03 11.95
N VAL A 340 31.90 6.18 11.65
CA VAL A 340 30.62 6.57 11.04
C VAL A 340 29.93 7.66 11.86
N SER A 341 29.86 7.50 13.19
CA SER A 341 29.23 8.48 14.08
C SER A 341 29.90 9.85 14.02
N ILE A 342 31.24 9.88 13.98
CA ILE A 342 32.03 11.11 13.89
C ILE A 342 31.78 11.79 12.54
N LEU A 343 31.79 11.04 11.44
CA LEU A 343 31.56 11.58 10.10
C LEU A 343 30.14 12.14 9.94
N VAL A 344 29.13 11.50 10.53
CA VAL A 344 27.76 12.04 10.56
C VAL A 344 27.70 13.36 11.32
N CYS A 345 28.33 13.46 12.50
CA CYS A 345 28.39 14.70 13.25
C CYS A 345 29.09 15.83 12.45
N ASN A 346 30.20 15.51 11.80
CA ASN A 346 30.93 16.47 10.96
C ASN A 346 30.08 16.93 9.76
N LEU A 347 29.36 16.01 9.09
CA LEU A 347 28.45 16.34 8.00
C LEU A 347 27.29 17.25 8.45
N GLU A 348 26.79 17.07 9.66
CA GLU A 348 25.75 17.92 10.24
C GLU A 348 26.26 19.32 10.61
N GLU A 349 27.52 19.44 11.02
CA GLU A 349 28.14 20.75 11.26
C GLU A 349 28.41 21.48 9.94
N ILE A 350 28.84 20.76 8.91
CA ILE A 350 29.07 21.31 7.57
C ILE A 350 27.75 21.70 6.90
N SER A 351 26.66 20.94 7.08
CA SER A 351 25.37 21.32 6.51
C SER A 351 24.80 22.63 7.10
N ARG A 352 25.31 23.05 8.26
CA ARG A 352 25.00 24.34 8.90
C ARG A 352 25.92 25.50 8.46
N ASN A 353 27.09 25.19 7.90
CA ASN A 353 28.13 26.16 7.54
C ASN A 353 28.45 26.01 6.04
N GLU A 354 27.97 26.92 5.18
CA GLU A 354 28.01 26.80 3.70
C GLU A 354 29.41 26.72 3.03
N GLU A 355 30.53 26.61 3.75
CA GLU A 355 31.87 26.89 3.21
C GLU A 355 32.88 25.72 3.08
N ASN A 356 32.58 24.44 3.38
CA ASN A 356 33.59 23.37 3.19
C ASN A 356 33.02 21.98 2.83
N MET A 357 33.02 21.63 1.53
CA MET A 357 32.50 20.33 1.03
C MET A 357 33.59 19.30 0.62
N ASN A 358 34.88 19.68 0.58
CA ASN A 358 35.93 18.82 -0.01
C ASN A 358 36.62 17.87 0.99
N GLU A 359 36.71 18.21 2.28
CA GLU A 359 37.40 17.39 3.29
C GLU A 359 36.61 16.11 3.66
N THR A 360 35.28 16.15 3.62
CA THR A 360 34.41 15.03 4.03
C THR A 360 34.29 13.93 2.98
N ASN A 361 34.60 14.22 1.71
CA ASN A 361 34.59 13.21 0.64
C ASN A 361 35.70 12.17 0.82
N CYS A 362 36.90 12.59 1.26
CA CYS A 362 38.02 11.68 1.54
C CYS A 362 37.67 10.67 2.64
N GLY A 363 37.17 11.13 3.80
CA GLY A 363 36.83 10.23 4.91
C GLY A 363 35.72 9.22 4.60
N SER A 364 34.81 9.53 3.66
CA SER A 364 33.78 8.58 3.21
C SER A 364 34.30 7.50 2.24
N LEU A 365 35.38 7.78 1.51
CA LEU A 365 36.07 6.80 0.65
C LEU A 365 36.92 5.85 1.49
N ASP A 366 37.60 6.36 2.50
CA ASP A 366 38.39 5.57 3.45
C ASP A 366 37.52 4.51 4.19
N LEU A 367 36.26 4.86 4.49
CA LEU A 367 35.29 3.90 5.07
C LEU A 367 34.93 2.75 4.11
N LEU A 368 34.79 3.02 2.81
CA LEU A 368 34.48 1.98 1.82
C LEU A 368 35.67 1.03 1.66
N GLU A 369 36.89 1.55 1.62
CA GLU A 369 38.12 0.73 1.62
C GLU A 369 38.22 -0.13 2.89
N SER A 370 37.90 0.44 4.05
CA SER A 370 37.88 -0.27 5.33
C SER A 370 36.88 -1.43 5.36
N ILE A 371 35.74 -1.32 4.65
CA ILE A 371 34.79 -2.42 4.49
C ILE A 371 35.34 -3.54 3.64
N GLU A 372 36.00 -3.23 2.52
CA GLU A 372 36.58 -4.26 1.66
C GLU A 372 37.68 -5.05 2.38
N LEU A 373 38.51 -4.36 3.18
CA LEU A 373 39.47 -5.01 4.08
C LEU A 373 38.77 -5.90 5.11
N LEU A 374 37.67 -5.42 5.71
CA LEU A 374 36.90 -6.23 6.67
C LEU A 374 36.23 -7.43 6.01
N LYS A 375 35.78 -7.36 4.75
CA LYS A 375 35.24 -8.51 4.00
C LYS A 375 36.29 -9.62 3.84
N GLU A 376 37.54 -9.27 3.54
CA GLU A 376 38.64 -10.23 3.46
C GLU A 376 38.98 -10.85 4.82
N ASP A 377 39.06 -10.04 5.88
CA ASP A 377 39.27 -10.55 7.23
C ASP A 377 38.12 -11.46 7.69
N LEU A 378 36.87 -11.12 7.35
CA LEU A 378 35.70 -11.94 7.63
C LEU A 378 35.83 -13.33 6.98
N LYS A 379 36.27 -13.38 5.73
CA LYS A 379 36.43 -14.61 4.95
C LYS A 379 37.51 -15.54 5.52
N HIS A 380 38.62 -14.97 6.01
CA HIS A 380 39.81 -15.76 6.36
C HIS A 380 40.05 -15.91 7.88
N VAL A 381 39.53 -15.00 8.70
CA VAL A 381 39.84 -14.92 10.15
C VAL A 381 38.62 -15.19 11.02
N PHE A 382 37.47 -14.59 10.69
CA PHE A 382 36.32 -14.57 11.62
C PHE A 382 35.26 -15.64 11.36
N LEU A 383 35.01 -15.99 10.10
CA LEU A 383 33.90 -16.87 9.73
C LEU A 383 34.36 -18.30 9.46
N LYS A 384 33.55 -19.26 9.89
CA LYS A 384 33.69 -20.67 9.49
C LYS A 384 33.14 -20.83 8.08
N ALA A 385 33.90 -21.46 7.20
CA ALA A 385 33.41 -21.82 5.88
C ALA A 385 32.15 -22.71 6.02
N PRO A 386 31.08 -22.44 5.26
CA PRO A 386 29.87 -23.26 5.34
C PRO A 386 30.19 -24.70 4.90
N LYS A 387 29.76 -25.70 5.69
CA LYS A 387 29.74 -27.10 5.23
C LYS A 387 28.89 -27.15 3.97
N ASP A 388 29.36 -27.86 2.93
CA ASP A 388 28.79 -27.86 1.57
C ASP A 388 27.28 -27.63 1.58
N SER A 389 26.87 -26.42 1.20
CA SER A 389 25.47 -26.03 1.10
C SER A 389 24.91 -26.53 -0.23
N SER A 390 24.93 -27.84 -0.45
CA SER A 390 24.36 -28.48 -1.63
C SER A 390 23.12 -29.25 -1.23
N GLN A 391 21.99 -28.54 -1.13
CA GLN A 391 20.62 -29.07 -1.28
C GLN A 391 19.59 -27.95 -1.04
N LEU A 392 19.63 -26.89 -1.85
CA LEU A 392 18.41 -26.11 -2.05
C LEU A 392 17.67 -26.77 -3.21
N CYS A 393 16.62 -27.54 -2.90
CA CYS A 393 15.75 -28.12 -3.92
C CYS A 393 14.84 -27.00 -4.47
N PHE A 394 15.23 -26.42 -5.59
CA PHE A 394 14.41 -25.45 -6.30
C PHE A 394 13.32 -26.16 -7.12
N PRO A 395 12.17 -25.50 -7.37
CA PRO A 395 11.07 -26.14 -8.05
C PRO A 395 11.42 -26.32 -9.53
N LYS A 396 11.16 -27.52 -10.06
CA LYS A 396 11.27 -27.84 -11.49
C LYS A 396 10.07 -27.24 -12.25
N SER A 397 10.04 -25.92 -12.41
CA SER A 397 9.03 -25.22 -13.24
C SER A 397 9.56 -24.97 -14.67
N ASP A 398 8.72 -24.50 -15.59
CA ASP A 398 9.17 -24.12 -16.93
C ASP A 398 9.97 -22.81 -16.80
N GLY A 399 11.29 -22.96 -16.66
CA GLY A 399 12.23 -21.90 -16.30
C GLY A 399 12.31 -20.59 -17.10
N PRO A 400 11.83 -20.44 -18.35
CA PRO A 400 11.97 -19.17 -19.08
C PRO A 400 11.26 -17.98 -18.42
N ILE A 401 10.10 -18.21 -17.80
CA ILE A 401 9.34 -17.15 -17.10
C ILE A 401 10.13 -16.69 -15.89
N PHE A 402 10.62 -17.65 -15.09
CA PHE A 402 11.47 -17.38 -13.93
C PHE A 402 12.69 -16.54 -14.30
N ILE A 403 13.47 -16.95 -15.31
CA ILE A 403 14.65 -16.21 -15.77
C ILE A 403 14.26 -14.80 -16.23
N THR A 404 13.12 -14.63 -16.92
CA THR A 404 12.63 -13.31 -17.33
C THR A 404 12.36 -12.40 -16.14
N LEU A 405 11.66 -12.91 -15.13
CA LEU A 405 11.33 -12.16 -13.92
C LEU A 405 12.56 -11.88 -13.07
N LEU A 406 13.50 -12.83 -12.98
CA LEU A 406 14.77 -12.63 -12.29
C LEU A 406 15.57 -11.52 -12.95
N LEU A 407 15.77 -11.56 -14.27
CA LEU A 407 16.51 -10.52 -15.01
C LEU A 407 15.90 -9.12 -14.82
N ARG A 408 14.56 -9.02 -14.84
CA ARG A 408 13.84 -7.78 -14.51
C ARG A 408 14.11 -7.33 -13.07
N ASN A 409 14.05 -8.25 -12.12
CA ASN A 409 14.34 -7.94 -10.73
C ASN A 409 15.80 -7.48 -10.53
N LEU A 410 16.77 -8.08 -11.22
CA LEU A 410 18.16 -7.64 -11.20
C LEU A 410 18.31 -6.25 -11.82
N ASN A 411 17.61 -5.96 -12.93
CA ASN A 411 17.55 -4.62 -13.51
C ASN A 411 16.99 -3.58 -12.55
N ASP A 412 15.90 -3.91 -11.86
CA ASP A 412 15.30 -3.07 -10.83
C ASP A 412 16.29 -2.78 -9.68
N LEU A 413 17.02 -3.80 -9.22
CA LEU A 413 18.02 -3.65 -8.17
C LEU A 413 19.18 -2.74 -8.61
N LEU A 414 19.65 -2.86 -9.85
CA LEU A 414 20.71 -2.01 -10.40
C LEU A 414 20.31 -0.53 -10.55
N LYS A 415 19.02 -0.29 -10.81
CA LYS A 415 18.41 1.06 -10.87
C LYS A 415 17.94 1.57 -9.50
N SER A 416 17.98 0.74 -8.46
CA SER A 416 17.49 1.09 -7.13
C SER A 416 18.46 2.04 -6.43
N ASP A 417 17.90 3.06 -5.78
CA ASP A 417 18.65 3.98 -4.91
C ASP A 417 18.85 3.41 -3.49
N ALA A 418 18.40 2.18 -3.24
CA ALA A 418 18.50 1.52 -1.94
C ALA A 418 19.96 1.15 -1.60
N HIS A 419 20.39 1.50 -0.38
CA HIS A 419 21.76 1.24 0.10
C HIS A 419 22.13 -0.25 0.13
N SER A 420 21.15 -1.12 0.40
CA SER A 420 21.31 -2.58 0.34
C SER A 420 21.61 -3.09 -1.06
N ALA A 421 21.04 -2.49 -2.10
CA ALA A 421 21.34 -2.85 -3.48
C ALA A 421 22.71 -2.30 -3.92
N ALA A 422 23.08 -1.10 -3.46
CA ALA A 422 24.39 -0.52 -3.74
C ALA A 422 25.56 -1.36 -3.19
N LEU A 423 25.39 -2.01 -2.02
CA LEU A 423 26.40 -2.87 -1.40
C LEU A 423 26.81 -4.08 -2.26
N ILE A 424 25.90 -4.61 -3.07
CA ILE A 424 26.12 -5.81 -3.92
C ILE A 424 25.93 -5.52 -5.42
N LYS A 425 26.11 -4.25 -5.82
CA LYS A 425 25.77 -3.79 -7.16
C LYS A 425 26.60 -4.49 -8.23
N GLU A 426 27.88 -4.72 -7.97
CA GLU A 426 28.81 -5.38 -8.90
C GLU A 426 28.46 -6.86 -9.07
N GLU A 427 28.15 -7.56 -7.98
CA GLU A 427 27.71 -8.95 -7.97
C GLU A 427 26.41 -9.13 -8.75
N VAL A 428 25.43 -8.25 -8.52
CA VAL A 428 24.15 -8.25 -9.25
C VAL A 428 24.37 -8.00 -10.75
N GLN A 429 25.28 -7.09 -11.12
CA GLN A 429 25.61 -6.80 -12.52
C GLN A 429 26.21 -8.03 -13.22
N MET A 430 27.17 -8.71 -12.58
CA MET A 430 27.79 -9.92 -13.13
C MET A 430 26.77 -11.04 -13.36
N VAL A 431 25.92 -11.32 -12.35
CA VAL A 431 24.87 -12.34 -12.46
C VAL A 431 23.93 -12.02 -13.63
N LYS A 432 23.52 -10.76 -13.76
CA LYS A 432 22.62 -10.32 -14.82
C LYS A 432 23.25 -10.52 -16.21
N GLU A 433 24.45 -10.00 -16.44
CA GLU A 433 25.12 -10.07 -17.75
C GLU A 433 25.34 -11.52 -18.19
N ASP A 434 25.76 -12.38 -17.27
CA ASP A 434 25.99 -13.80 -17.57
C ASP A 434 24.68 -14.55 -17.84
N LEU A 435 23.61 -14.29 -17.09
CA LEU A 435 22.30 -14.89 -17.34
C LEU A 435 21.64 -14.36 -18.63
N GLU A 436 21.79 -13.08 -18.97
CA GLU A 436 21.33 -12.52 -20.25
C GLU A 436 22.07 -13.17 -21.42
N PHE A 437 23.39 -13.33 -21.29
CA PHE A 437 24.19 -14.04 -22.28
C PHE A 437 23.70 -15.47 -22.44
N ILE A 438 23.58 -16.25 -21.35
CA ILE A 438 23.11 -17.64 -21.39
C ILE A 438 21.74 -17.71 -22.07
N ARG A 439 20.78 -16.86 -21.65
CA ARG A 439 19.42 -16.83 -22.22
C ARG A 439 19.41 -16.63 -23.73
N SER A 440 20.33 -15.83 -24.29
CA SER A 440 20.40 -15.58 -25.73
C SER A 440 20.68 -16.83 -26.59
N PHE A 441 21.24 -17.89 -26.00
CA PHE A 441 21.53 -19.17 -26.67
C PHE A 441 20.41 -20.21 -26.53
N PHE A 442 19.34 -19.93 -25.79
CA PHE A 442 18.26 -20.89 -25.54
C PHE A 442 16.93 -20.38 -26.11
N GLY A 443 16.69 -20.61 -27.41
CA GLY A 443 15.35 -20.49 -27.99
C GLY A 443 14.38 -21.59 -27.52
N LYS A 444 13.07 -21.46 -27.81
CA LYS A 444 12.03 -22.45 -27.44
C LYS A 444 12.34 -23.89 -27.91
N VAL A 445 13.04 -24.03 -29.03
CA VAL A 445 13.40 -25.32 -29.63
C VAL A 445 14.67 -25.92 -29.02
N GLU A 446 15.64 -25.09 -28.63
CA GLU A 446 16.92 -25.53 -28.04
C GLU A 446 16.77 -25.99 -26.59
N GLN A 447 15.80 -25.43 -25.85
CA GLN A 447 15.48 -25.84 -24.48
C GLN A 447 15.03 -27.33 -24.40
N LYS A 448 14.41 -27.88 -25.46
CA LYS A 448 14.02 -29.29 -25.50
C LYS A 448 15.21 -30.24 -25.75
N LEU A 449 16.22 -29.78 -26.50
CA LEU A 449 17.38 -30.58 -26.88
C LEU A 449 18.46 -30.61 -25.79
N ASN A 450 18.59 -29.54 -24.99
CA ASN A 450 19.59 -29.39 -23.93
C ASN A 450 18.95 -29.26 -22.54
N ARG A 451 18.00 -30.16 -22.23
CA ARG A 451 17.17 -30.08 -21.01
C ARG A 451 17.99 -30.11 -19.72
N ASP A 452 19.04 -30.93 -19.65
CA ASP A 452 19.88 -31.05 -18.45
C ASP A 452 20.69 -29.78 -18.20
N LEU A 453 21.29 -29.20 -19.24
CA LEU A 453 22.03 -27.93 -19.14
C LEU A 453 21.11 -26.77 -18.74
N TRP A 454 19.89 -26.74 -19.30
CA TRP A 454 18.89 -25.74 -18.91
C TRP A 454 18.45 -25.89 -17.45
N ASN A 455 18.27 -27.12 -16.94
CA ASN A 455 17.98 -27.33 -15.53
C ASN A 455 19.12 -26.83 -14.63
N CYS A 456 20.38 -27.06 -15.00
CA CYS A 456 21.53 -26.51 -14.28
C CYS A 456 21.53 -24.97 -14.26
N VAL A 457 21.20 -24.31 -15.37
CA VAL A 457 21.05 -22.85 -15.43
C VAL A 457 19.99 -22.38 -14.44
N LEU A 458 18.85 -23.06 -14.38
CA LEU A 458 17.77 -22.71 -13.46
C LEU A 458 18.18 -22.88 -12.00
N ASP A 459 18.80 -24.01 -11.65
CA ASP A 459 19.24 -24.28 -10.28
C ASP A 459 20.19 -23.18 -9.78
N VAL A 460 21.16 -22.78 -10.61
CA VAL A 460 22.12 -21.73 -10.24
C VAL A 460 21.48 -20.35 -10.25
N ALA A 461 20.54 -20.06 -11.15
CA ALA A 461 19.79 -18.80 -11.16
C ALA A 461 18.92 -18.65 -9.89
N TYR A 462 18.29 -19.73 -9.41
CA TYR A 462 17.59 -19.75 -8.14
C TYR A 462 18.54 -19.57 -6.94
N GLU A 463 19.72 -20.20 -6.97
CA GLU A 463 20.76 -20.02 -5.96
C GLU A 463 21.21 -18.55 -5.88
N ALA A 464 21.33 -17.90 -7.05
CA ALA A 464 21.70 -16.49 -7.15
C ALA A 464 20.61 -15.58 -6.59
N GLU A 465 19.35 -15.77 -7.01
CA GLU A 465 18.22 -15.00 -6.47
C GLU A 465 18.11 -15.15 -4.95
N HIS A 466 18.18 -16.39 -4.44
CA HIS A 466 18.10 -16.66 -3.01
C HIS A 466 19.25 -16.02 -2.24
N SER A 467 20.46 -16.02 -2.79
CA SER A 467 21.61 -15.42 -2.12
C SER A 467 21.53 -13.90 -2.11
N ILE A 468 21.18 -13.29 -3.25
CA ILE A 468 20.94 -11.84 -3.36
C ILE A 468 19.84 -11.42 -2.39
N ASN A 469 18.67 -12.07 -2.42
CA ASN A 469 17.55 -11.74 -1.55
C ASN A 469 17.90 -11.88 -0.07
N SER A 470 18.66 -12.92 0.30
CA SER A 470 19.10 -13.13 1.69
C SER A 470 20.01 -12.02 2.21
N VAL A 471 20.90 -11.48 1.37
CA VAL A 471 21.73 -10.32 1.71
C VAL A 471 20.84 -9.09 1.91
N LEU A 472 19.92 -8.83 0.97
CA LEU A 472 19.02 -7.67 1.03
C LEU A 472 18.09 -7.67 2.26
N VAL A 473 17.58 -8.84 2.67
CA VAL A 473 16.73 -8.95 3.88
C VAL A 473 17.50 -9.11 5.20
N ARG A 474 18.84 -9.17 5.17
CA ARG A 474 19.71 -9.47 6.32
C ARG A 474 19.43 -10.82 6.98
N ASP A 475 19.12 -11.85 6.17
CA ASP A 475 18.85 -13.20 6.64
C ASP A 475 20.03 -14.13 6.31
N HIS A 476 20.92 -14.38 7.28
CA HIS A 476 22.21 -15.05 7.00
C HIS A 476 23.01 -14.30 5.92
N GLY A 477 22.78 -12.98 5.82
CA GLY A 477 23.34 -12.12 4.79
C GLY A 477 24.86 -12.13 4.79
N LEU A 478 25.51 -12.29 5.95
CA LEU A 478 26.96 -12.32 6.06
C LEU A 478 27.56 -13.56 5.38
N LEU A 479 27.02 -14.75 5.65
CA LEU A 479 27.45 -15.98 4.97
C LEU A 479 27.18 -15.93 3.46
N LYS A 480 26.03 -15.33 3.08
CA LYS A 480 25.61 -15.21 1.69
C LYS A 480 26.52 -14.26 0.92
N LEU A 481 26.84 -13.11 1.50
CA LEU A 481 27.70 -12.08 0.92
C LEU A 481 29.15 -12.57 0.75
N ILE A 482 29.73 -13.17 1.80
CA ILE A 482 31.16 -13.49 1.83
C ILE A 482 31.51 -14.80 1.08
N PHE A 483 30.64 -15.82 1.14
CA PHE A 483 30.96 -17.14 0.59
C PHE A 483 30.05 -17.57 -0.56
N LEU A 484 28.73 -17.52 -0.35
CA LEU A 484 27.80 -18.23 -1.25
C LEU A 484 27.54 -17.48 -2.54
N LEU A 485 27.29 -16.17 -2.51
CA LEU A 485 27.07 -15.36 -3.70
C LEU A 485 28.30 -15.38 -4.65
N PRO A 486 29.55 -15.19 -4.17
CA PRO A 486 30.74 -15.37 -5.01
C PRO A 486 30.83 -16.78 -5.63
N LYS A 487 30.60 -17.84 -4.85
CA LYS A 487 30.59 -19.23 -5.35
C LYS A 487 29.51 -19.45 -6.41
N THR A 488 28.33 -18.85 -6.25
CA THR A 488 27.26 -18.91 -7.24
C THR A 488 27.66 -18.19 -8.53
N ILE A 489 28.28 -17.01 -8.45
CA ILE A 489 28.78 -16.27 -9.62
C ILE A 489 29.80 -17.12 -10.40
N GLU A 490 30.73 -17.79 -9.70
CA GLU A 490 31.68 -18.70 -10.34
C GLU A 490 30.97 -19.87 -11.05
N LYS A 491 29.94 -20.47 -10.45
CA LYS A 491 29.13 -21.51 -11.11
C LYS A 491 28.45 -21.00 -12.38
N ILE A 492 27.89 -19.78 -12.36
CA ILE A 492 27.25 -19.19 -13.55
C ILE A 492 28.30 -19.01 -14.66
N LYS A 493 29.50 -18.52 -14.34
CA LYS A 493 30.60 -18.37 -15.29
C LYS A 493 30.99 -19.71 -15.94
N LEU A 494 31.11 -20.77 -15.16
CA LEU A 494 31.40 -22.12 -15.69
C LEU A 494 30.29 -22.61 -16.63
N ILE A 495 29.02 -22.40 -16.28
CA ILE A 495 27.88 -22.76 -17.13
C ILE A 495 27.89 -21.93 -18.42
N LYS A 496 28.20 -20.63 -18.34
CA LYS A 496 28.34 -19.75 -19.50
C LYS A 496 29.37 -20.26 -20.50
N GLU A 497 30.54 -20.70 -20.00
CA GLU A 497 31.58 -21.31 -20.83
C GLU A 497 31.11 -22.62 -21.47
N GLU A 498 30.41 -23.48 -20.72
CA GLU A 498 29.86 -24.75 -21.22
C GLU A 498 28.81 -24.53 -22.33
N VAL A 499 27.91 -23.55 -22.14
CA VAL A 499 26.90 -23.14 -23.13
C VAL A 499 27.56 -22.67 -24.42
N GLN A 500 28.62 -21.86 -24.31
CA GLN A 500 29.37 -21.36 -25.46
C GLN A 500 30.08 -22.48 -26.24
N GLN A 501 30.50 -23.55 -25.58
CA GLN A 501 31.14 -24.71 -26.22
C GLN A 501 30.13 -25.66 -26.88
N LYS A 502 29.00 -25.93 -26.23
CA LYS A 502 28.01 -26.92 -26.68
C LYS A 502 27.03 -26.41 -27.73
N ILE A 503 26.77 -25.10 -27.78
CA ILE A 503 25.79 -24.50 -28.70
C ILE A 503 26.55 -23.67 -29.77
N PRO A 504 26.77 -24.21 -30.99
CA PRO A 504 27.49 -23.48 -32.03
C PRO A 504 26.69 -22.27 -32.52
N LYS A 505 27.34 -21.10 -32.62
CA LYS A 505 26.78 -19.79 -33.07
C LYS A 505 26.14 -19.76 -34.47
N ASN A 506 26.05 -20.87 -35.19
CA ASN A 506 25.62 -20.90 -36.58
C ASN A 506 24.14 -21.28 -36.73
N ARG A 507 23.25 -20.28 -36.65
CA ARG A 507 22.05 -20.13 -37.50
C ARG A 507 21.30 -18.82 -37.22
N GLY A 508 21.86 -17.70 -37.71
CA GLY A 508 21.17 -16.41 -37.84
C GLY A 508 20.70 -15.76 -36.53
N PRO A 509 20.46 -14.45 -36.50
CA PRO A 509 19.78 -13.85 -35.36
C PRO A 509 18.37 -14.43 -35.34
N VAL A 510 18.02 -15.18 -34.28
CA VAL A 510 16.63 -15.19 -33.85
C VAL A 510 16.37 -13.74 -33.46
N VAL A 511 15.69 -13.02 -34.36
CA VAL A 511 15.09 -11.75 -34.04
C VAL A 511 14.26 -12.02 -32.79
N VAL A 512 14.79 -11.63 -31.61
CA VAL A 512 13.95 -11.23 -30.49
C VAL A 512 12.99 -10.27 -31.16
N ASN A 513 11.72 -10.68 -31.29
CA ASN A 513 10.69 -9.83 -31.86
C ASN A 513 10.68 -8.57 -31.00
N SER A 514 11.44 -7.57 -31.42
CA SER A 514 11.15 -6.19 -31.15
C SER A 514 9.68 -6.04 -31.54
N PRO A 515 8.86 -5.34 -30.74
CA PRO A 515 7.49 -5.07 -31.13
C PRO A 515 7.58 -4.40 -32.50
N LYS A 516 7.22 -5.14 -33.55
CA LYS A 516 7.13 -4.58 -34.88
C LYS A 516 6.24 -3.36 -34.76
N LYS A 517 6.55 -2.31 -35.54
CA LYS A 517 5.63 -1.18 -35.71
C LYS A 517 4.20 -1.72 -35.75
N PRO A 518 3.24 -1.08 -35.05
CA PRO A 518 1.85 -1.41 -35.28
C PRO A 518 1.65 -1.23 -36.78
N THR A 519 1.49 -2.31 -37.52
CA THR A 519 0.69 -2.24 -38.72
C THR A 519 -0.61 -1.63 -38.23
N GLU A 520 -1.09 -0.57 -38.86
CA GLU A 520 -2.37 0.05 -38.54
C GLU A 520 -3.45 -1.02 -38.58
N ILE A 521 -3.67 -1.68 -37.44
CA ILE A 521 -4.89 -2.41 -37.16
C ILE A 521 -5.87 -1.26 -37.03
N SER A 522 -6.64 -1.09 -38.10
CA SER A 522 -7.75 -0.16 -38.19
C SER A 522 -8.43 -0.08 -36.83
N LYS A 523 -8.43 1.10 -36.23
CA LYS A 523 -9.29 1.44 -35.10
C LYS A 523 -10.74 1.25 -35.57
N SER A 524 -11.22 0.02 -35.60
CA SER A 524 -12.64 -0.26 -35.75
C SER A 524 -13.26 -0.02 -34.39
N SER A 525 -13.96 1.11 -34.32
CA SER A 525 -15.01 1.40 -33.36
C SER A 525 -15.81 0.14 -33.02
N ALA A 526 -15.98 -0.12 -31.72
CA ALA A 526 -16.80 -1.17 -31.13
C ALA A 526 -16.52 -2.59 -31.68
N THR A 527 -15.71 -3.36 -30.95
CA THR A 527 -15.74 -4.83 -31.03
C THR A 527 -17.12 -5.32 -30.57
N SER A 528 -18.13 -5.23 -31.42
CA SER A 528 -19.32 -6.06 -31.32
C SER A 528 -18.84 -7.51 -31.26
N GLN A 529 -19.23 -8.27 -30.23
CA GLN A 529 -18.91 -9.69 -30.16
C GLN A 529 -19.36 -10.35 -31.46
N ILE A 530 -18.42 -10.88 -32.25
CA ILE A 530 -18.72 -11.62 -33.47
C ILE A 530 -19.34 -12.94 -33.03
N ILE A 531 -20.66 -13.06 -33.15
CA ILE A 531 -21.42 -14.27 -32.85
C ILE A 531 -21.86 -14.89 -34.17
N VAL A 532 -21.50 -16.16 -34.36
CA VAL A 532 -21.82 -16.94 -35.57
C VAL A 532 -22.58 -18.20 -35.15
N GLY A 533 -23.66 -18.50 -35.88
CA GLY A 533 -24.47 -19.69 -35.65
C GLY A 533 -25.55 -19.52 -34.57
N PHE A 534 -26.21 -20.65 -34.29
CA PHE A 534 -27.32 -20.78 -33.33
C PHE A 534 -28.57 -19.95 -33.63
N GLU A 535 -28.82 -19.58 -34.89
CA GLU A 535 -29.97 -18.73 -35.27
C GLU A 535 -31.31 -19.42 -34.99
N LYS A 536 -31.36 -20.75 -35.12
CA LYS A 536 -32.57 -21.54 -34.85
C LYS A 536 -32.86 -21.54 -33.36
N GLU A 537 -31.84 -21.83 -32.56
CA GLU A 537 -31.88 -21.87 -31.10
C GLU A 537 -32.21 -20.48 -30.53
N THR A 538 -31.62 -19.41 -31.08
CA THR A 538 -31.93 -18.01 -30.74
C THR A 538 -33.42 -17.72 -30.93
N LYS A 539 -33.97 -18.05 -32.11
CA LYS A 539 -35.40 -17.86 -32.41
C LYS A 539 -36.30 -18.69 -31.50
N GLU A 540 -35.88 -19.91 -31.16
CA GLU A 540 -36.62 -20.79 -30.24
C GLU A 540 -36.70 -20.19 -28.83
N ILE A 541 -35.57 -19.71 -28.28
CA ILE A 541 -35.53 -19.08 -26.95
C ILE A 541 -36.37 -17.80 -26.96
N ILE A 542 -36.23 -16.93 -27.97
CA ILE A 542 -37.05 -15.70 -28.07
C ILE A 542 -38.55 -16.05 -28.12
N SER A 543 -38.92 -17.12 -28.84
CA SER A 543 -40.31 -17.58 -28.88
C SER A 543 -40.79 -18.08 -27.51
N LYS A 544 -39.96 -18.84 -26.78
CA LYS A 544 -40.28 -19.31 -25.41
C LYS A 544 -40.41 -18.14 -24.43
N LEU A 545 -39.55 -17.13 -24.56
CA LEU A 545 -39.61 -15.92 -23.74
C LEU A 545 -40.91 -15.13 -23.97
N THR A 546 -41.25 -14.85 -25.23
CA THR A 546 -42.33 -13.91 -25.60
C THR A 546 -43.72 -14.54 -25.77
N LYS A 547 -43.79 -15.83 -26.11
CA LYS A 547 -45.05 -16.57 -26.37
C LYS A 547 -45.30 -17.71 -25.38
N GLY A 548 -44.52 -17.78 -24.31
CA GLY A 548 -44.66 -18.79 -23.26
C GLY A 548 -45.93 -18.61 -22.39
N PRO A 549 -46.13 -19.49 -21.41
CA PRO A 549 -47.29 -19.45 -20.51
C PRO A 549 -47.35 -18.17 -19.67
N THR A 550 -48.53 -17.86 -19.13
CA THR A 550 -48.73 -16.72 -18.22
C THR A 550 -48.05 -16.94 -16.88
N GLU A 551 -47.88 -18.19 -16.46
CA GLU A 551 -47.07 -18.58 -15.31
C GLU A 551 -45.56 -18.35 -15.56
N ILE A 552 -44.79 -18.34 -14.48
CA ILE A 552 -43.33 -18.29 -14.57
C ILE A 552 -42.80 -19.56 -15.25
N ASP A 553 -41.85 -19.41 -16.16
CA ASP A 553 -41.18 -20.53 -16.83
C ASP A 553 -39.67 -20.38 -16.77
N VAL A 554 -38.97 -21.51 -16.76
CA VAL A 554 -37.51 -21.60 -16.65
C VAL A 554 -36.97 -22.15 -17.96
N ILE A 555 -36.16 -21.36 -18.66
CA ILE A 555 -35.53 -21.74 -19.92
C ILE A 555 -34.08 -22.11 -19.63
N SER A 556 -33.83 -23.42 -19.53
CA SER A 556 -32.51 -23.95 -19.25
C SER A 556 -31.69 -24.17 -20.51
N ILE A 557 -30.46 -23.64 -20.56
CA ILE A 557 -29.47 -23.87 -21.61
C ILE A 557 -28.35 -24.72 -21.01
N VAL A 558 -28.19 -25.94 -21.53
CA VAL A 558 -27.26 -26.95 -21.01
C VAL A 558 -26.22 -27.30 -22.04
N GLY A 559 -24.97 -27.44 -21.62
CA GLY A 559 -23.87 -27.78 -22.52
C GLY A 559 -22.51 -27.70 -21.84
N MET A 560 -21.51 -28.31 -22.47
CA MET A 560 -20.15 -28.31 -21.95
C MET A 560 -19.53 -26.89 -21.87
N PRO A 561 -18.46 -26.70 -21.09
CA PRO A 561 -17.71 -25.43 -21.04
C PRO A 561 -17.21 -24.99 -22.43
N GLY A 562 -17.22 -23.68 -22.70
CA GLY A 562 -16.74 -23.11 -23.97
C GLY A 562 -17.67 -23.28 -25.19
N LEU A 563 -18.86 -23.86 -25.02
CA LEU A 563 -19.82 -24.09 -26.10
C LEU A 563 -20.66 -22.85 -26.49
N GLY A 564 -20.52 -21.74 -25.75
CA GLY A 564 -21.23 -20.49 -26.04
C GLY A 564 -22.59 -20.32 -25.36
N LYS A 565 -22.87 -21.03 -24.25
CA LYS A 565 -24.13 -20.90 -23.49
C LYS A 565 -24.40 -19.46 -23.05
N THR A 566 -23.45 -18.87 -22.34
CA THR A 566 -23.49 -17.48 -21.86
C THR A 566 -23.60 -16.51 -23.03
N THR A 567 -22.89 -16.75 -24.13
CA THR A 567 -22.98 -15.93 -25.36
C THR A 567 -24.36 -15.99 -26.01
N LEU A 568 -25.00 -17.17 -26.07
CA LEU A 568 -26.36 -17.32 -26.58
C LEU A 568 -27.39 -16.64 -25.67
N ALA A 569 -27.27 -16.82 -24.35
CA ALA A 569 -28.11 -16.14 -23.37
C ALA A 569 -27.96 -14.62 -23.47
N TYR A 570 -26.73 -14.11 -23.61
CA TYR A 570 -26.43 -12.69 -23.75
C TYR A 570 -26.99 -12.11 -25.04
N LYS A 571 -26.88 -12.84 -26.16
CA LYS A 571 -27.48 -12.45 -27.45
C LYS A 571 -28.99 -12.26 -27.29
N VAL A 572 -29.68 -13.28 -26.77
CA VAL A 572 -31.14 -13.23 -26.60
C VAL A 572 -31.56 -12.16 -25.59
N TYR A 573 -30.82 -12.01 -24.48
CA TYR A 573 -31.13 -11.04 -23.44
C TYR A 573 -31.13 -9.59 -23.96
N ASN A 574 -30.28 -9.28 -24.94
CA ASN A 574 -30.13 -7.93 -25.52
C ASN A 574 -30.87 -7.73 -26.85
N GLU A 575 -31.66 -8.71 -27.31
CA GLU A 575 -32.50 -8.53 -28.50
C GLU A 575 -33.60 -7.51 -28.24
N LYS A 576 -33.80 -6.55 -29.15
CA LYS A 576 -34.75 -5.43 -28.97
C LYS A 576 -36.15 -5.92 -28.57
N PHE A 577 -36.65 -6.96 -29.24
CA PHE A 577 -37.95 -7.58 -28.92
C PHE A 577 -38.04 -8.21 -27.53
N VAL A 578 -36.92 -8.67 -26.96
CA VAL A 578 -36.87 -9.18 -25.58
C VAL A 578 -36.79 -8.03 -24.61
N VAL A 579 -35.97 -7.02 -24.88
CA VAL A 579 -35.86 -5.80 -24.06
C VAL A 579 -37.22 -5.13 -23.89
N ASP A 580 -37.96 -4.94 -24.99
CA ASP A 580 -39.25 -4.25 -25.00
C ASP A 580 -40.38 -5.09 -24.35
N HIS A 581 -40.18 -6.39 -24.14
CA HIS A 581 -41.21 -7.29 -23.62
C HIS A 581 -41.26 -7.35 -22.09
N PHE A 582 -40.14 -7.14 -21.39
CA PHE A 582 -40.03 -7.31 -19.94
C PHE A 582 -39.89 -5.97 -19.22
N ASP A 583 -40.69 -5.75 -18.17
CA ASP A 583 -40.66 -4.54 -17.36
C ASP A 583 -39.34 -4.41 -16.57
N VAL A 584 -38.75 -5.55 -16.18
CA VAL A 584 -37.52 -5.60 -15.39
C VAL A 584 -36.62 -6.71 -15.92
N ARG A 585 -35.33 -6.45 -16.03
CA ARG A 585 -34.33 -7.46 -16.41
C ARG A 585 -33.16 -7.43 -15.45
N ALA A 586 -32.66 -8.61 -15.07
CA ALA A 586 -31.45 -8.74 -14.26
C ALA A 586 -30.59 -9.90 -14.75
N TRP A 587 -29.28 -9.75 -14.65
CA TRP A 587 -28.29 -10.75 -15.00
C TRP A 587 -27.37 -11.03 -13.83
N CYS A 588 -27.33 -12.28 -13.37
CA CYS A 588 -26.48 -12.70 -12.27
C CYS A 588 -25.65 -13.92 -12.70
N THR A 589 -24.32 -13.76 -12.73
CA THR A 589 -23.40 -14.89 -12.83
C THR A 589 -23.16 -15.44 -11.43
N VAL A 590 -23.37 -16.75 -11.24
CA VAL A 590 -23.26 -17.41 -9.94
C VAL A 590 -21.80 -17.79 -9.69
N ASP A 591 -21.16 -17.10 -8.74
CA ASP A 591 -19.77 -17.34 -8.37
C ASP A 591 -19.60 -18.61 -7.53
N GLN A 592 -18.38 -19.18 -7.55
CA GLN A 592 -18.06 -20.39 -6.76
C GLN A 592 -17.97 -20.11 -5.26
N GLU A 593 -17.84 -18.85 -4.84
CA GLU A 593 -17.81 -18.42 -3.44
C GLU A 593 -19.25 -18.18 -2.93
N ARG A 594 -19.91 -19.27 -2.55
CA ARG A 594 -21.31 -19.37 -2.07
C ARG A 594 -21.71 -18.30 -1.03
N ASN A 595 -22.07 -17.11 -1.49
CA ASN A 595 -22.71 -16.08 -0.66
C ASN A 595 -24.00 -15.65 -1.34
N GLU A 596 -25.08 -16.39 -1.08
CA GLU A 596 -26.36 -16.20 -1.76
C GLU A 596 -26.93 -14.81 -1.49
N LYS A 597 -26.72 -14.26 -0.28
CA LYS A 597 -27.13 -12.88 0.06
C LYS A 597 -26.45 -11.84 -0.84
N LYS A 598 -25.16 -11.99 -1.15
CA LYS A 598 -24.47 -11.09 -2.09
C LYS A 598 -25.04 -11.19 -3.51
N LEU A 599 -25.33 -12.40 -3.97
CA LEU A 599 -25.94 -12.63 -5.28
C LEU A 599 -27.35 -12.01 -5.36
N LEU A 600 -28.17 -12.17 -4.32
CA LEU A 600 -29.47 -11.52 -4.21
C LEU A 600 -29.36 -10.00 -4.21
N GLN A 601 -28.35 -9.44 -3.52
CA GLN A 601 -28.06 -8.00 -3.56
C GLN A 601 -27.66 -7.53 -4.96
N LYS A 602 -26.85 -8.31 -5.71
CA LYS A 602 -26.51 -8.01 -7.11
C LYS A 602 -27.75 -7.97 -8.01
N ILE A 603 -28.65 -8.94 -7.85
CA ILE A 603 -29.93 -8.98 -8.59
C ILE A 603 -30.79 -7.77 -8.21
N TYR A 604 -30.95 -7.52 -6.90
CA TYR A 604 -31.73 -6.40 -6.38
C TYR A 604 -31.26 -5.05 -6.93
N ASN A 605 -29.95 -4.79 -6.91
CA ASN A 605 -29.37 -3.55 -7.42
C ASN A 605 -29.67 -3.32 -8.92
N GLN A 606 -29.72 -4.39 -9.72
CA GLN A 606 -30.10 -4.30 -11.14
C GLN A 606 -31.60 -4.09 -11.33
N VAL A 607 -32.42 -4.74 -10.51
CA VAL A 607 -33.89 -4.59 -10.53
C VAL A 607 -34.33 -3.16 -10.22
N ILE A 608 -33.64 -2.47 -9.31
CA ILE A 608 -33.90 -1.07 -8.96
C ILE A 608 -33.19 -0.06 -9.89
N GLY A 609 -32.44 -0.51 -10.88
CA GLY A 609 -31.80 0.36 -11.88
C GLY A 609 -30.63 1.23 -11.37
N LEU A 610 -30.07 0.96 -10.19
CA LEU A 610 -28.92 1.71 -9.67
C LEU A 610 -27.62 1.25 -10.35
N LYS A 611 -27.04 2.11 -11.21
CA LYS A 611 -25.71 1.88 -11.81
C LYS A 611 -24.55 2.12 -10.82
N GLU A 612 -24.78 2.85 -9.72
CA GLU A 612 -23.82 3.06 -8.63
C GLU A 612 -23.97 1.99 -7.55
N ARG A 613 -22.93 1.19 -7.39
CA ARG A 613 -22.89 0.09 -6.43
C ARG A 613 -22.82 0.65 -5.02
N PHE A 614 -23.83 0.43 -4.18
CA PHE A 614 -23.59 0.44 -2.73
C PHE A 614 -22.49 -0.58 -2.41
N ASN A 615 -21.65 -0.27 -1.43
CA ASN A 615 -20.60 -1.18 -0.94
C ASN A 615 -21.16 -2.60 -0.77
N GLU A 616 -20.65 -3.56 -1.54
CA GLU A 616 -21.02 -5.00 -1.50
C GLU A 616 -20.76 -5.67 -0.13
N ASP A 617 -20.23 -4.91 0.82
CA ASP A 617 -20.01 -5.28 2.21
C ASP A 617 -21.21 -4.97 3.13
N GLY A 618 -22.09 -4.04 2.75
CA GLY A 618 -23.33 -3.72 3.44
C GLY A 618 -24.46 -4.65 2.99
N ILE A 619 -24.36 -5.94 3.33
CA ILE A 619 -25.43 -6.90 3.05
C ILE A 619 -26.65 -6.51 3.89
N ASP A 620 -27.73 -6.14 3.22
CA ASP A 620 -29.01 -5.92 3.88
C ASP A 620 -29.60 -7.28 4.30
N ASP A 621 -29.90 -7.44 5.58
CA ASP A 621 -30.47 -8.67 6.09
C ASP A 621 -31.86 -8.96 5.49
N ASP A 622 -32.56 -7.94 4.99
CA ASP A 622 -33.90 -8.03 4.41
C ASP A 622 -33.90 -7.96 2.86
N VAL A 623 -32.75 -8.15 2.20
CA VAL A 623 -32.62 -8.01 0.73
C VAL A 623 -33.61 -8.88 -0.06
N ALA A 624 -33.89 -10.09 0.41
CA ALA A 624 -34.85 -11.01 -0.22
C ALA A 624 -36.27 -10.44 -0.23
N ASP A 625 -36.71 -9.85 0.88
CA ASP A 625 -38.05 -9.27 0.99
C ASP A 625 -38.17 -7.98 0.17
N LYS A 626 -37.10 -7.18 0.11
CA LYS A 626 -37.04 -5.99 -0.75
C LYS A 626 -37.11 -6.37 -2.23
N LEU A 627 -36.34 -7.37 -2.65
CA LEU A 627 -36.37 -7.90 -4.02
C LEU A 627 -37.75 -8.43 -4.38
N ARG A 628 -38.37 -9.21 -3.49
CA ARG A 628 -39.72 -9.74 -3.69
C ARG A 628 -40.75 -8.63 -3.88
N LYS A 629 -40.70 -7.56 -3.07
CA LYS A 629 -41.59 -6.40 -3.19
C LYS A 629 -41.42 -5.69 -4.54
N GLN A 630 -40.19 -5.53 -5.01
CA GLN A 630 -39.90 -4.84 -6.28
C GLN A 630 -40.29 -5.66 -7.51
N LEU A 631 -40.16 -6.98 -7.46
CA LEU A 631 -40.60 -7.88 -8.54
C LEU A 631 -42.12 -8.09 -8.53
N CYS A 632 -42.80 -7.77 -7.43
CA CYS A 632 -44.23 -7.98 -7.26
C CYS A 632 -45.03 -7.18 -8.30
N GLY A 633 -45.86 -7.86 -9.08
CA GLY A 633 -46.69 -7.20 -10.10
C GLY A 633 -45.96 -6.74 -11.36
N LYS A 634 -44.67 -7.01 -11.54
CA LYS A 634 -43.90 -6.72 -12.76
C LYS A 634 -43.62 -8.00 -13.57
N ARG A 635 -43.48 -7.90 -14.89
CA ARG A 635 -42.99 -8.98 -15.77
C ARG A 635 -41.47 -8.93 -15.82
N TYR A 636 -40.81 -9.86 -15.14
CA TYR A 636 -39.36 -9.87 -15.02
C TYR A 636 -38.69 -10.96 -15.87
N LEU A 637 -37.48 -10.67 -16.34
CA LEU A 637 -36.54 -11.63 -16.91
C LEU A 637 -35.27 -11.66 -16.06
N ILE A 638 -35.00 -12.78 -15.41
CA ILE A 638 -33.78 -12.97 -14.61
C ILE A 638 -32.91 -14.03 -15.28
N VAL A 639 -31.65 -13.68 -15.56
CA VAL A 639 -30.66 -14.64 -16.05
C VAL A 639 -29.79 -15.10 -14.89
N LEU A 640 -29.80 -16.40 -14.61
CA LEU A 640 -28.89 -17.06 -13.68
C LEU A 640 -27.85 -17.83 -14.50
N ASP A 641 -26.67 -17.25 -14.64
CA ASP A 641 -25.60 -17.75 -15.49
C ASP A 641 -24.60 -18.61 -14.69
N ASP A 642 -24.25 -19.77 -15.24
CA ASP A 642 -23.33 -20.80 -14.73
C ASP A 642 -23.71 -21.35 -13.34
N LEU A 643 -24.92 -21.90 -13.22
CA LEU A 643 -25.40 -22.48 -11.96
C LEU A 643 -24.84 -23.91 -11.73
N TRP A 644 -24.31 -24.17 -10.53
CA TRP A 644 -23.56 -25.39 -10.19
C TRP A 644 -24.29 -26.40 -9.30
N ASP A 645 -25.25 -25.98 -8.47
CA ASP A 645 -26.00 -26.88 -7.61
C ASP A 645 -27.43 -26.41 -7.37
N ILE A 646 -28.28 -27.35 -6.96
CA ILE A 646 -29.71 -27.11 -6.77
C ILE A 646 -29.99 -26.30 -5.49
N GLY A 647 -29.16 -26.44 -4.44
CA GLY A 647 -29.37 -25.68 -3.20
C GLY A 647 -29.31 -24.18 -3.46
N THR A 648 -28.33 -23.75 -4.25
CA THR A 648 -28.18 -22.36 -4.67
C THR A 648 -29.37 -21.86 -5.49
N TRP A 649 -29.94 -22.71 -6.35
CA TRP A 649 -31.17 -22.39 -7.09
C TRP A 649 -32.37 -22.17 -6.16
N ASP A 650 -32.60 -23.09 -5.23
CA ASP A 650 -33.73 -23.02 -4.29
C ASP A 650 -33.67 -21.72 -3.46
N GLU A 651 -32.47 -21.31 -3.05
CA GLU A 651 -32.27 -20.08 -2.28
C GLU A 651 -32.40 -18.80 -3.11
N LEU A 652 -31.80 -18.75 -4.31
CA LEU A 652 -31.85 -17.58 -5.19
C LEU A 652 -33.25 -17.31 -5.73
N THR A 653 -34.04 -18.36 -5.98
CA THR A 653 -35.37 -18.24 -6.56
C THR A 653 -36.48 -18.08 -5.53
N ARG A 654 -36.25 -18.41 -4.26
CA ARG A 654 -37.19 -18.21 -3.15
C ARG A 654 -37.81 -16.80 -3.07
N PRO A 655 -37.11 -15.69 -3.35
CA PRO A 655 -37.67 -14.35 -3.32
C PRO A 655 -38.53 -14.01 -4.55
N PHE A 656 -38.48 -14.82 -5.62
CA PHE A 656 -39.13 -14.51 -6.88
C PHE A 656 -40.64 -14.80 -6.81
N PRO A 657 -41.51 -13.81 -7.03
CA PRO A 657 -42.94 -14.01 -6.90
C PRO A 657 -43.54 -14.70 -8.13
N GLU A 658 -44.44 -15.65 -7.90
CA GLU A 658 -45.12 -16.44 -8.93
C GLU A 658 -46.44 -15.80 -9.38
N PHE A 659 -46.40 -14.63 -10.02
CA PHE A 659 -47.59 -14.00 -10.59
C PHE A 659 -47.79 -14.40 -12.07
N GLN A 660 -49.05 -14.51 -12.50
CA GLN A 660 -49.42 -14.85 -13.89
C GLN A 660 -49.25 -13.66 -14.86
N LYS A 661 -48.04 -13.08 -14.94
CA LYS A 661 -47.70 -11.96 -15.86
C LYS A 661 -46.71 -12.33 -16.97
N GLY A 662 -46.32 -13.61 -17.07
CA GLY A 662 -45.39 -14.10 -18.09
C GLY A 662 -43.91 -13.87 -17.77
N SER A 663 -43.54 -13.84 -16.49
CA SER A 663 -42.12 -13.72 -16.08
C SER A 663 -41.30 -14.94 -16.50
N ARG A 664 -39.99 -14.74 -16.71
CA ARG A 664 -39.08 -15.78 -17.22
C ARG A 664 -37.78 -15.81 -16.45
N ILE A 665 -37.21 -17.01 -16.30
CA ILE A 665 -35.85 -17.20 -15.82
C ILE A 665 -35.06 -17.92 -16.91
N ILE A 666 -33.91 -17.37 -17.31
CA ILE A 666 -32.95 -18.10 -18.15
C ILE A 666 -31.90 -18.69 -17.21
N LEU A 667 -31.68 -19.99 -17.32
CA LEU A 667 -30.69 -20.71 -16.54
C LEU A 667 -29.63 -21.25 -17.48
N THR A 668 -28.35 -20.94 -17.26
CA THR A 668 -27.25 -21.64 -17.96
C THR A 668 -26.55 -22.58 -16.98
N SER A 669 -26.31 -23.83 -17.38
CA SER A 669 -25.60 -24.80 -16.52
C SER A 669 -24.81 -25.81 -17.34
N ARG A 670 -23.79 -26.39 -16.70
CA ARG A 670 -23.02 -27.54 -17.19
C ARG A 670 -23.67 -28.86 -16.79
N ILE A 671 -24.51 -28.85 -15.76
CA ILE A 671 -25.03 -30.05 -15.11
C ILE A 671 -26.48 -30.27 -15.54
N GLN A 672 -26.72 -31.39 -16.20
CA GLN A 672 -28.04 -31.74 -16.72
C GLN A 672 -29.09 -31.87 -15.60
N GLU A 673 -28.71 -32.42 -14.45
CA GLU A 673 -29.61 -32.66 -13.31
C GLU A 673 -30.21 -31.35 -12.77
N VAL A 674 -29.42 -30.28 -12.74
CA VAL A 674 -29.84 -28.95 -12.29
C VAL A 674 -30.90 -28.36 -13.23
N ALA A 675 -30.74 -28.58 -14.54
CA ALA A 675 -31.68 -28.09 -15.55
C ALA A 675 -33.01 -28.88 -15.61
N VAL A 676 -33.03 -30.11 -15.10
CA VAL A 676 -34.19 -31.01 -15.20
C VAL A 676 -35.10 -30.95 -13.96
N LYS A 677 -34.55 -30.63 -12.78
CA LYS A 677 -35.30 -30.74 -11.51
C LYS A 677 -36.43 -29.71 -11.36
N ASP A 678 -36.26 -28.50 -11.90
CA ASP A 678 -37.28 -27.43 -11.85
C ASP A 678 -37.87 -27.11 -13.23
N LYS A 679 -37.97 -28.14 -14.08
CA LYS A 679 -38.70 -28.06 -15.34
C LYS A 679 -40.17 -27.71 -15.05
N ARG A 680 -40.60 -26.52 -15.48
CA ARG A 680 -42.02 -26.12 -15.48
C ARG A 680 -42.65 -26.46 -16.82
N HIS A 681 -42.53 -25.56 -17.79
CA HIS A 681 -43.20 -25.71 -19.09
C HIS A 681 -42.20 -25.97 -20.22
N SER A 682 -41.02 -25.35 -20.18
CA SER A 682 -39.99 -25.52 -21.21
C SER A 682 -39.04 -26.70 -20.97
N ASP A 683 -38.77 -27.47 -22.03
CA ASP A 683 -37.68 -28.46 -22.03
C ASP A 683 -36.29 -27.78 -22.04
N PRO A 684 -35.29 -28.33 -21.32
CA PRO A 684 -33.90 -27.87 -21.41
C PRO A 684 -33.37 -27.93 -22.84
N LEU A 685 -32.77 -26.82 -23.29
CA LEU A 685 -32.07 -26.74 -24.56
C LEU A 685 -30.66 -27.27 -24.39
N TYR A 686 -30.40 -28.44 -24.94
CA TYR A 686 -29.04 -28.99 -25.06
C TYR A 686 -28.34 -28.33 -26.24
N LEU A 687 -27.40 -27.43 -25.95
CA LEU A 687 -26.70 -26.68 -26.97
C LEU A 687 -25.80 -27.62 -27.78
N ARG A 688 -25.89 -27.54 -29.11
CA ARG A 688 -25.08 -28.34 -30.04
C ARG A 688 -23.70 -27.69 -30.27
N PHE A 689 -22.80 -28.44 -30.90
CA PHE A 689 -21.57 -27.88 -31.48
C PHE A 689 -21.88 -27.07 -32.75
N LEU A 690 -20.97 -26.17 -33.11
CA LEU A 690 -21.01 -25.50 -34.40
C LEU A 690 -20.81 -26.53 -35.53
N THR A 691 -21.52 -26.32 -36.62
CA THR A 691 -21.30 -27.07 -37.86
C THR A 691 -19.96 -26.69 -38.48
N GLN A 692 -19.46 -27.50 -39.41
CA GLN A 692 -18.19 -27.22 -40.10
C GLN A 692 -18.20 -25.84 -40.79
N GLY A 693 -19.33 -25.47 -41.41
CA GLY A 693 -19.49 -24.17 -42.06
C GLY A 693 -19.47 -23.01 -41.05
N GLU A 694 -20.26 -23.11 -39.98
CA GLU A 694 -20.27 -22.10 -38.91
C GLU A 694 -18.89 -21.98 -38.21
N SER A 695 -18.17 -23.09 -38.09
CA SER A 695 -16.83 -23.12 -37.48
C SER A 695 -15.78 -22.38 -38.33
N TRP A 696 -15.83 -22.61 -39.65
CA TRP A 696 -14.97 -21.89 -40.59
C TRP A 696 -15.32 -20.40 -40.62
N GLU A 697 -16.61 -20.06 -40.68
CA GLU A 697 -17.07 -18.66 -40.69
C GLU A 697 -16.61 -17.91 -39.43
N LEU A 698 -16.72 -18.54 -38.26
CA LEU A 698 -16.23 -17.94 -37.01
C LEU A 698 -14.72 -17.70 -37.05
N LEU A 699 -13.95 -18.70 -37.49
CA LEU A 699 -12.49 -18.59 -37.60
C LEU A 699 -12.07 -17.50 -38.59
N GLU A 700 -12.69 -17.46 -39.77
CA GLU A 700 -12.40 -16.48 -40.82
C GLU A 700 -12.68 -15.05 -40.33
N ARG A 701 -13.89 -14.81 -39.79
CA ARG A 701 -14.27 -13.48 -39.28
C ARG A 701 -13.40 -13.02 -38.12
N LYS A 702 -12.92 -13.94 -37.28
CA LYS A 702 -12.03 -13.62 -36.15
C LYS A 702 -10.61 -13.30 -36.60
N VAL A 703 -10.09 -13.98 -37.63
CA VAL A 703 -8.73 -13.75 -38.14
C VAL A 703 -8.67 -12.52 -39.04
N PHE A 704 -9.61 -12.37 -39.98
CA PHE A 704 -9.54 -11.36 -41.04
C PHE A 704 -10.53 -10.19 -40.88
N GLY A 705 -11.44 -10.25 -39.90
CA GLY A 705 -12.48 -9.25 -39.71
C GLY A 705 -13.47 -9.22 -40.88
N GLU A 706 -13.61 -8.06 -41.51
CA GLU A 706 -14.43 -7.89 -42.73
C GLU A 706 -13.70 -8.29 -44.02
N LYS A 707 -12.39 -8.59 -43.95
CA LYS A 707 -11.60 -9.02 -45.11
C LYS A 707 -11.77 -10.53 -45.31
N SER A 708 -11.67 -10.99 -46.56
CA SER A 708 -11.73 -12.41 -46.91
C SER A 708 -10.37 -13.11 -46.76
N CYS A 709 -10.38 -14.40 -46.41
CA CYS A 709 -9.17 -15.23 -46.33
C CYS A 709 -8.44 -15.34 -47.70
N PRO A 710 -7.10 -15.19 -47.75
CA PRO A 710 -6.33 -15.44 -48.96
C PRO A 710 -6.51 -16.88 -49.49
N LYS A 711 -6.64 -17.03 -50.82
CA LYS A 711 -6.92 -18.32 -51.45
C LYS A 711 -5.90 -19.41 -51.12
N GLU A 712 -4.62 -19.07 -50.90
CA GLU A 712 -3.59 -20.07 -50.57
C GLU A 712 -3.72 -20.67 -49.16
N LEU A 713 -4.51 -20.03 -48.29
CA LEU A 713 -4.71 -20.40 -46.88
C LEU A 713 -6.05 -21.08 -46.63
N LEU A 714 -7.01 -21.00 -47.56
CA LEU A 714 -8.36 -21.59 -47.43
C LEU A 714 -8.30 -23.07 -47.03
N ASP A 715 -7.58 -23.90 -47.80
CA ASP A 715 -7.50 -25.35 -47.54
C ASP A 715 -6.97 -25.66 -46.12
N VAL A 716 -5.93 -24.94 -45.69
CA VAL A 716 -5.30 -25.14 -44.38
C VAL A 716 -6.22 -24.63 -43.28
N GLY A 717 -6.91 -23.51 -43.52
CA GLY A 717 -7.85 -22.92 -42.59
C GLY A 717 -9.09 -23.78 -42.34
N GLU A 718 -9.68 -24.34 -43.40
CA GLU A 718 -10.80 -25.27 -43.28
C GLU A 718 -10.39 -26.54 -42.51
N GLU A 719 -9.18 -27.06 -42.76
CA GLU A 719 -8.65 -28.21 -42.01
C GLU A 719 -8.44 -27.87 -40.52
N ILE A 720 -7.95 -26.67 -40.21
CA ILE A 720 -7.83 -26.18 -38.82
C ILE A 720 -9.21 -26.09 -38.15
N ALA A 721 -10.20 -25.48 -38.82
CA ALA A 721 -11.56 -25.37 -38.30
C ALA A 721 -12.17 -26.76 -38.04
N GLN A 722 -11.92 -27.72 -38.94
CA GLN A 722 -12.36 -29.11 -38.76
C GLN A 722 -11.75 -29.77 -37.53
N LYS A 723 -10.47 -29.51 -37.27
CA LYS A 723 -9.77 -30.03 -36.08
C LYS A 723 -10.21 -29.41 -34.76
N CYS A 724 -10.91 -28.28 -34.80
CA CYS A 724 -11.48 -27.65 -33.61
C CYS A 724 -12.83 -28.26 -33.19
N GLU A 725 -13.38 -29.21 -33.97
CA GLU A 725 -14.58 -29.99 -33.66
C GLU A 725 -15.82 -29.15 -33.29
N GLY A 726 -15.91 -27.92 -33.81
CA GLY A 726 -17.08 -27.05 -33.62
C GLY A 726 -17.23 -26.44 -32.23
N LEU A 727 -16.17 -26.40 -31.41
CA LEU A 727 -16.18 -25.73 -30.11
C LEU A 727 -15.77 -24.24 -30.23
N PRO A 728 -16.66 -23.26 -29.99
CA PRO A 728 -16.40 -21.83 -30.20
C PRO A 728 -15.15 -21.30 -29.49
N LEU A 729 -14.94 -21.68 -28.21
CA LEU A 729 -13.76 -21.24 -27.46
C LEU A 729 -12.45 -21.68 -28.11
N VAL A 730 -12.38 -22.92 -28.61
CA VAL A 730 -11.17 -23.44 -29.26
C VAL A 730 -10.90 -22.70 -30.57
N LEU A 731 -11.95 -22.43 -31.35
CA LEU A 731 -11.86 -21.65 -32.58
C LEU A 731 -11.35 -20.23 -32.28
N ASP A 732 -11.90 -19.56 -31.27
CA ASP A 732 -11.50 -18.21 -30.87
C ASP A 732 -10.03 -18.13 -30.43
N LEU A 733 -9.56 -19.10 -29.64
CA LEU A 733 -8.17 -19.19 -29.18
C LEU A 733 -7.20 -19.41 -30.36
N ILE A 734 -7.56 -20.33 -31.28
CA ILE A 734 -6.74 -20.60 -32.46
C ILE A 734 -6.73 -19.42 -33.43
N ALA A 735 -7.85 -18.71 -33.59
CA ALA A 735 -7.91 -17.47 -34.35
C ALA A 735 -6.91 -16.44 -33.80
N GLY A 736 -6.85 -16.28 -32.47
CA GLY A 736 -5.91 -15.37 -31.82
C GLY A 736 -4.43 -15.75 -32.02
N VAL A 737 -4.11 -17.04 -32.10
CA VAL A 737 -2.75 -17.50 -32.45
C VAL A 737 -2.41 -17.18 -33.90
N ILE A 738 -3.35 -17.43 -34.82
CA ILE A 738 -3.16 -17.29 -36.26
C ILE A 738 -3.07 -15.81 -36.68
N ALA A 739 -3.87 -14.94 -36.07
CA ALA A 739 -3.94 -13.51 -36.39
C ALA A 739 -2.55 -12.81 -36.36
N LYS A 740 -1.63 -13.26 -35.49
CA LYS A 740 -0.27 -12.71 -35.38
C LYS A 740 0.59 -12.90 -36.64
N ASN A 741 0.30 -13.91 -37.46
CA ASN A 741 1.02 -14.22 -38.70
C ASN A 741 0.02 -14.64 -39.80
N GLU A 742 -1.08 -13.88 -39.92
CA GLU A 742 -2.23 -14.19 -40.78
C GLU A 742 -1.86 -14.48 -42.25
N THR A 743 -0.76 -13.94 -42.77
CA THR A 743 -0.32 -14.08 -44.17
C THR A 743 0.65 -15.24 -44.44
N LYS A 744 1.16 -15.95 -43.43
CA LYS A 744 2.23 -16.95 -43.60
C LYS A 744 1.73 -18.39 -43.56
N LYS A 745 1.58 -19.03 -44.72
CA LYS A 745 1.15 -20.45 -44.83
C LYS A 745 1.95 -21.44 -43.98
N ALA A 746 3.27 -21.27 -43.88
CA ALA A 746 4.13 -22.14 -43.07
C ALA A 746 3.73 -22.15 -41.58
N PHE A 747 3.28 -20.99 -41.06
CA PHE A 747 2.83 -20.87 -39.67
C PHE A 747 1.48 -21.55 -39.45
N TRP A 748 0.54 -21.42 -40.39
CA TRP A 748 -0.74 -22.13 -40.32
C TRP A 748 -0.54 -23.65 -40.32
N LEU A 749 0.40 -24.16 -41.12
CA LEU A 749 0.77 -25.59 -41.13
C LEU A 749 1.40 -26.04 -39.80
N GLU A 750 2.21 -25.19 -39.16
CA GLU A 750 2.75 -25.45 -37.82
C GLU A 750 1.63 -25.58 -36.78
N VAL A 751 0.68 -24.63 -36.76
CA VAL A 751 -0.50 -24.66 -35.87
C VAL A 751 -1.32 -25.91 -36.11
N LEU A 752 -1.60 -26.25 -37.38
CA LEU A 752 -2.32 -27.47 -37.75
C LEU A 752 -1.62 -28.75 -37.27
N ASN A 753 -0.29 -28.83 -37.41
CA ASN A 753 0.48 -29.97 -36.93
C ASN A 753 0.46 -30.09 -35.41
N ASN A 754 0.54 -28.97 -34.69
CA ASN A 754 0.38 -28.94 -33.24
C ASN A 754 -1.02 -29.40 -32.82
N LEU A 755 -2.07 -28.95 -33.51
CA LEU A 755 -3.45 -29.40 -33.28
C LEU A 755 -3.63 -30.89 -33.54
N LYS A 756 -3.02 -31.45 -34.61
CA LYS A 756 -3.04 -32.89 -34.89
C LYS A 756 -2.43 -33.74 -33.77
N SER A 757 -1.49 -33.18 -33.00
CA SER A 757 -0.86 -33.85 -31.87
C SER A 757 -1.70 -33.79 -30.59
N ILE A 758 -2.58 -32.79 -30.45
CA ILE A 758 -3.41 -32.54 -29.28
C ILE A 758 -4.71 -33.37 -29.39
N LYS A 759 -4.81 -34.48 -28.64
CA LYS A 759 -6.05 -35.26 -28.53
C LYS A 759 -7.10 -34.52 -27.69
N ASN A 760 -7.93 -33.68 -28.32
CA ASN A 760 -9.20 -33.11 -27.84
C ASN A 760 -9.25 -32.55 -26.40
N GLU A 761 -8.13 -32.05 -25.87
CA GLU A 761 -8.07 -31.43 -24.55
C GLU A 761 -8.01 -29.89 -24.70
N VAL A 762 -9.10 -29.20 -24.32
CA VAL A 762 -9.20 -27.72 -24.36
C VAL A 762 -8.02 -27.05 -23.64
N LYS A 763 -7.57 -27.63 -22.52
CA LYS A 763 -6.41 -27.16 -21.76
C LYS A 763 -5.11 -27.14 -22.58
N LYS A 764 -4.92 -28.09 -23.50
CA LYS A 764 -3.75 -28.11 -24.40
C LYS A 764 -3.85 -27.04 -25.50
N VAL A 765 -5.06 -26.68 -25.93
CA VAL A 765 -5.28 -25.55 -26.85
C VAL A 765 -5.00 -24.22 -26.15
N ILE A 766 -5.42 -24.06 -24.89
CA ILE A 766 -5.06 -22.90 -24.07
C ILE A 766 -3.54 -22.84 -23.89
N GLN A 767 -2.89 -23.98 -23.58
CA GLN A 767 -1.42 -24.07 -23.51
C GLN A 767 -0.76 -23.66 -24.83
N LEU A 768 -1.28 -24.10 -25.98
CA LEU A 768 -0.77 -23.70 -27.29
C LEU A 768 -0.85 -22.18 -27.46
N SER A 769 -1.99 -21.57 -27.13
CA SER A 769 -2.20 -20.12 -27.22
C SER A 769 -1.24 -19.35 -26.30
N TYR A 770 -1.10 -19.84 -25.07
CA TYR A 770 -0.15 -19.33 -24.09
C TYR A 770 1.30 -19.44 -24.55
N ASP A 771 1.67 -20.57 -25.17
CA ASP A 771 3.03 -20.80 -25.67
C ASP A 771 3.38 -19.85 -26.81
N HIS A 772 2.40 -19.38 -27.58
CA HIS A 772 2.59 -18.39 -28.65
C HIS A 772 2.61 -16.93 -28.17
N LEU A 773 2.33 -16.66 -26.89
CA LEU A 773 2.56 -15.35 -26.29
C LEU A 773 4.06 -15.04 -26.15
N SER A 774 4.38 -13.75 -26.19
CA SER A 774 5.71 -13.27 -25.84
C SER A 774 5.99 -13.53 -24.35
N ASP A 775 7.26 -13.79 -24.00
CA ASP A 775 7.63 -14.12 -22.61
C ASP A 775 7.34 -12.97 -21.63
N HIS A 776 7.24 -11.75 -22.13
CA HIS A 776 6.91 -10.56 -21.35
C HIS A 776 5.42 -10.45 -20.99
N LEU A 777 4.53 -11.00 -21.81
CA LEU A 777 3.07 -10.99 -21.59
C LEU A 777 2.58 -12.13 -20.72
N LYS A 778 3.31 -13.24 -20.70
CA LYS A 778 2.95 -14.42 -19.91
C LYS A 778 2.72 -14.06 -18.43
N PRO A 779 3.61 -13.35 -17.72
CA PRO A 779 3.33 -12.89 -16.36
C PRO A 779 2.09 -12.02 -16.23
N CYS A 780 1.84 -11.12 -17.19
CA CYS A 780 0.70 -10.21 -17.19
C CYS A 780 -0.64 -10.97 -17.32
N LEU A 781 -0.70 -11.96 -18.22
CA LEU A 781 -1.86 -12.85 -18.35
C LEU A 781 -2.05 -13.70 -17.10
N LEU A 782 -0.98 -14.31 -16.58
CA LEU A 782 -1.08 -15.11 -15.36
C LEU A 782 -1.60 -14.25 -14.21
N TYR A 783 -1.15 -13.00 -14.08
CA TYR A 783 -1.63 -12.07 -13.06
C TYR A 783 -3.15 -11.83 -13.10
N LEU A 784 -3.82 -11.92 -14.25
CA LEU A 784 -5.28 -11.78 -14.33
C LEU A 784 -6.02 -12.89 -13.56
N ALA A 785 -5.42 -14.07 -13.41
CA ALA A 785 -5.96 -15.13 -12.56
C ALA A 785 -5.88 -14.81 -11.06
N SER A 786 -5.28 -13.67 -10.69
CA SER A 786 -5.31 -13.17 -9.33
C SER A 786 -6.65 -12.53 -8.94
N CYS A 787 -7.46 -12.15 -9.93
CA CYS A 787 -8.81 -11.67 -9.69
C CYS A 787 -9.77 -12.86 -9.51
N PRO A 788 -10.85 -12.72 -8.72
CA PRO A 788 -11.93 -13.69 -8.65
C PRO A 788 -12.45 -14.08 -10.04
N LYS A 789 -12.93 -15.32 -10.16
CA LYS A 789 -13.52 -15.81 -11.41
C LYS A 789 -14.69 -14.95 -11.82
N ASP A 790 -14.79 -14.70 -13.13
CA ASP A 790 -15.87 -13.92 -13.73
C ASP A 790 -15.99 -12.48 -13.19
N GLU A 791 -14.98 -11.94 -12.51
CA GLU A 791 -14.94 -10.52 -12.19
C GLU A 791 -14.34 -9.72 -13.36
N SER A 792 -14.99 -8.61 -13.71
CA SER A 792 -14.44 -7.66 -14.68
C SER A 792 -13.51 -6.68 -13.98
N ILE A 793 -12.26 -6.57 -14.43
CA ILE A 793 -11.31 -5.57 -13.94
C ILE A 793 -11.24 -4.39 -14.91
N GLU A 794 -11.24 -3.17 -14.40
CA GLU A 794 -11.03 -1.98 -15.22
C GLU A 794 -9.60 -1.96 -15.80
N ILE A 795 -9.46 -1.62 -17.08
CA ILE A 795 -8.15 -1.65 -17.75
C ILE A 795 -7.17 -0.65 -17.12
N SER A 796 -7.66 0.50 -16.64
CA SER A 796 -6.85 1.49 -15.91
C SER A 796 -6.26 0.89 -14.62
N GLN A 797 -7.09 0.22 -13.81
CA GLN A 797 -6.68 -0.45 -12.58
C GLN A 797 -5.69 -1.58 -12.85
N LEU A 798 -5.91 -2.35 -13.93
CA LEU A 798 -5.00 -3.41 -14.33
C LEU A 798 -3.60 -2.88 -14.70
N LYS A 799 -3.52 -1.75 -15.41
CA LYS A 799 -2.26 -1.09 -15.76
C LYS A 799 -1.50 -0.66 -14.51
N ASP A 800 -2.19 -0.06 -13.54
CA ASP A 800 -1.59 0.34 -12.26
C ASP A 800 -1.04 -0.87 -11.50
N LEU A 801 -1.77 -1.99 -11.48
CA LEU A 801 -1.32 -3.23 -10.84
C LEU A 801 -0.08 -3.81 -11.52
N TRP A 802 -0.06 -3.89 -12.86
CA TRP A 802 1.11 -4.36 -13.59
C TRP A 802 2.34 -3.48 -13.41
N SER A 803 2.14 -2.16 -13.29
CA SER A 803 3.22 -1.21 -12.96
C SER A 803 3.80 -1.51 -11.58
N ALA A 804 2.92 -1.62 -10.57
CA ALA A 804 3.30 -1.83 -9.19
C ALA A 804 4.02 -3.17 -8.97
N GLU A 805 3.61 -4.22 -9.69
CA GLU A 805 4.22 -5.55 -9.66
C GLU A 805 5.55 -5.61 -10.46
N GLY A 806 5.89 -4.57 -11.23
CA GLY A 806 7.08 -4.53 -12.08
C GLY A 806 6.99 -5.49 -13.27
N LEU A 807 5.79 -5.76 -13.78
CA LEU A 807 5.58 -6.66 -14.92
C LEU A 807 5.84 -5.97 -16.26
N VAL A 808 5.92 -4.64 -16.28
CA VAL A 808 6.17 -3.82 -17.47
C VAL A 808 7.36 -2.90 -17.25
N GLU A 809 8.26 -2.82 -18.23
CA GLU A 809 9.45 -1.96 -18.18
C GLU A 809 9.45 -0.99 -19.36
N GLN A 810 10.06 0.18 -19.14
CA GLN A 810 10.36 1.13 -20.21
C GLN A 810 11.35 0.49 -21.19
N THR A 811 11.09 0.67 -22.49
CA THR A 811 12.06 0.31 -23.54
C THR A 811 12.76 1.56 -24.05
N GLU A 812 13.95 1.43 -24.66
CA GLU A 812 14.76 2.59 -25.10
C GLU A 812 13.98 3.61 -25.95
N MET A 813 12.92 3.17 -26.65
CA MET A 813 12.11 4.00 -27.55
C MET A 813 10.68 4.30 -27.06
N LYS A 814 10.19 3.64 -25.99
CA LYS A 814 8.78 3.75 -25.56
C LYS A 814 8.65 3.86 -24.05
N SER A 815 7.76 4.75 -23.61
CA SER A 815 7.35 4.91 -22.21
C SER A 815 6.67 3.65 -21.66
N VAL A 816 6.58 3.53 -20.34
CA VAL A 816 5.92 2.38 -19.69
C VAL A 816 4.45 2.31 -20.10
N GLU A 817 3.81 3.47 -20.20
CA GLU A 817 2.40 3.64 -20.56
C GLU A 817 2.15 3.16 -22.00
N GLU A 818 3.01 3.55 -22.96
CA GLU A 818 2.92 3.06 -24.34
C GLU A 818 3.16 1.55 -24.45
N VAL A 819 4.08 1.00 -23.67
CA VAL A 819 4.32 -0.45 -23.62
C VAL A 819 3.11 -1.17 -23.02
N MET A 820 2.46 -0.61 -22.00
CA MET A 820 1.23 -1.16 -21.41
C MET A 820 0.09 -1.22 -22.42
N GLU A 821 -0.13 -0.17 -23.22
CA GLU A 821 -1.17 -0.21 -24.27
C GLU A 821 -0.91 -1.35 -25.25
N ILE A 822 0.34 -1.49 -25.71
CA ILE A 822 0.73 -2.57 -26.61
C ILE A 822 0.48 -3.94 -25.96
N TYR A 823 0.72 -4.07 -24.65
CA TYR A 823 0.52 -5.32 -23.94
C TYR A 823 -0.96 -5.68 -23.81
N VAL A 824 -1.81 -4.70 -23.48
CA VAL A 824 -3.26 -4.87 -23.44
C VAL A 824 -3.78 -5.27 -24.82
N ASP A 825 -3.41 -4.53 -25.87
CA ASP A 825 -3.82 -4.81 -27.25
C ASP A 825 -3.37 -6.21 -27.71
N GLU A 826 -2.14 -6.62 -27.40
CA GLU A 826 -1.65 -7.94 -27.77
C GLU A 826 -2.38 -9.07 -27.03
N LEU A 827 -2.73 -8.88 -25.75
CA LEU A 827 -3.54 -9.84 -24.99
C LEU A 827 -4.96 -9.96 -25.53
N ILE A 828 -5.58 -8.84 -25.91
CA ILE A 828 -6.90 -8.82 -26.55
C ILE A 828 -6.84 -9.54 -27.89
N SER A 829 -5.82 -9.24 -28.71
CA SER A 829 -5.62 -9.88 -30.02
C SER A 829 -5.37 -11.39 -29.93
N SER A 830 -4.92 -11.90 -28.77
CA SER A 830 -4.68 -13.31 -28.53
C SER A 830 -5.95 -14.10 -28.17
N SER A 831 -7.10 -13.45 -28.04
CA SER A 831 -8.39 -14.03 -27.60
C SER A 831 -8.38 -14.66 -26.20
N LEU A 832 -7.29 -14.49 -25.43
CA LEU A 832 -7.20 -14.98 -24.04
C LEU A 832 -7.88 -14.02 -23.05
N VAL A 833 -8.10 -12.76 -23.46
CA VAL A 833 -8.75 -11.71 -22.68
C VAL A 833 -9.94 -11.16 -23.46
N ILE A 834 -11.09 -11.03 -22.77
CA ILE A 834 -12.33 -10.49 -23.30
C ILE A 834 -12.47 -9.06 -22.79
N VAL A 835 -12.82 -8.11 -23.66
CA VAL A 835 -13.03 -6.70 -23.29
C VAL A 835 -14.51 -6.37 -23.36
N PHE A 836 -15.00 -5.68 -22.34
CA PHE A 836 -16.31 -5.09 -22.29
C PHE A 836 -16.18 -3.57 -22.36
N ASN A 837 -16.71 -3.01 -23.43
CA ASN A 837 -16.87 -1.57 -23.62
C ASN A 837 -18.36 -1.26 -23.49
N GLU A 838 -18.83 -1.12 -22.26
CA GLU A 838 -20.18 -0.64 -22.00
C GLU A 838 -20.23 0.89 -22.22
N ARG A 839 -21.27 1.38 -22.93
CA ARG A 839 -21.43 2.83 -23.20
C ARG A 839 -21.47 3.62 -21.88
N GLY A 840 -20.76 4.74 -21.83
CA GLY A 840 -20.61 5.57 -20.63
C GLY A 840 -19.73 5.00 -19.49
N ARG A 841 -19.20 3.77 -19.60
CA ARG A 841 -18.33 3.14 -18.59
C ARG A 841 -16.89 3.01 -19.07
N ALA A 842 -15.96 2.99 -18.11
CA ALA A 842 -14.56 2.71 -18.38
C ALA A 842 -14.40 1.29 -18.96
N SER A 843 -13.49 1.13 -19.91
CA SER A 843 -13.23 -0.17 -20.53
C SER A 843 -12.74 -1.16 -19.48
N SER A 844 -13.37 -2.33 -19.45
CA SER A 844 -13.04 -3.40 -18.52
C SER A 844 -12.71 -4.67 -19.28
N CYS A 845 -11.93 -5.56 -18.65
CA CYS A 845 -11.57 -6.84 -19.22
C CYS A 845 -11.87 -7.99 -18.25
N ARG A 846 -12.08 -9.18 -18.81
CA ARG A 846 -12.33 -10.44 -18.10
C ARG A 846 -11.61 -11.56 -18.83
N ILE A 847 -11.19 -12.60 -18.12
CA ILE A 847 -10.71 -13.85 -18.72
C ILE A 847 -11.78 -14.94 -18.57
N HIS A 848 -11.88 -15.82 -19.58
CA HIS A 848 -12.82 -16.95 -19.55
C HIS A 848 -12.45 -17.93 -18.43
N ASP A 849 -13.44 -18.56 -17.79
CA ASP A 849 -13.24 -19.45 -16.63
C ASP A 849 -12.16 -20.54 -16.83
N LEU A 850 -12.16 -21.25 -17.97
CA LEU A 850 -11.16 -22.26 -18.30
C LEU A 850 -9.75 -21.66 -18.49
N VAL A 851 -9.66 -20.43 -19.00
CA VAL A 851 -8.39 -19.71 -19.12
C VAL A 851 -7.91 -19.26 -17.75
N HIS A 852 -8.83 -18.83 -16.88
CA HIS A 852 -8.55 -18.53 -15.47
C HIS A 852 -8.00 -19.75 -14.75
N ASP A 853 -8.66 -20.91 -14.84
CA ASP A 853 -8.20 -22.15 -14.21
C ASP A 853 -6.81 -22.58 -14.71
N PHE A 854 -6.59 -22.49 -16.03
CA PHE A 854 -5.28 -22.76 -16.62
C PHE A 854 -4.20 -21.80 -16.07
N CYS A 855 -4.50 -20.49 -16.05
CA CYS A 855 -3.58 -19.47 -15.58
C CYS A 855 -3.29 -19.63 -14.08
N LEU A 856 -4.30 -19.94 -13.27
CA LEU A 856 -4.14 -20.17 -11.84
C LEU A 856 -3.26 -21.40 -11.56
N GLU A 857 -3.50 -22.52 -12.26
CA GLU A 857 -2.67 -23.71 -12.14
C GLU A 857 -1.23 -23.45 -12.60
N LYS A 858 -1.05 -22.70 -13.70
CA LYS A 858 0.29 -22.34 -14.19
C LYS A 858 0.99 -21.38 -13.24
N ALA A 859 0.30 -20.37 -12.70
CA ALA A 859 0.85 -19.43 -11.72
C ALA A 859 1.28 -20.11 -10.43
N ARG A 860 0.51 -21.11 -9.94
CA ARG A 860 0.90 -21.95 -8.79
C ARG A 860 2.12 -22.81 -9.09
N LYS A 861 2.20 -23.42 -10.29
CA LYS A 861 3.38 -24.19 -10.72
C LYS A 861 4.64 -23.32 -10.83
N GLU A 862 4.50 -22.10 -11.35
CA GLU A 862 5.58 -21.11 -11.48
C GLU A 862 5.82 -20.27 -10.19
N LYS A 863 5.04 -20.52 -9.13
CA LYS A 863 5.10 -19.81 -7.83
C LYS A 863 5.05 -18.29 -7.96
N LEU A 864 4.27 -17.77 -8.91
CA LEU A 864 4.12 -16.33 -9.13
C LEU A 864 3.29 -15.68 -8.06
N PHE A 865 2.13 -16.26 -7.75
CA PHE A 865 1.28 -15.82 -6.66
C PHE A 865 0.49 -17.00 -6.08
N ASP A 866 0.08 -16.88 -4.81
CA ASP A 866 -0.79 -17.87 -4.17
C ASP A 866 -1.94 -17.20 -3.39
N PHE A 867 -3.04 -17.94 -3.27
CA PHE A 867 -4.27 -17.55 -2.59
C PHE A 867 -4.45 -18.43 -1.37
N ILE A 868 -4.35 -17.84 -0.19
CA ILE A 868 -4.52 -18.56 1.07
C ILE A 868 -5.82 -18.09 1.72
N SER A 869 -6.80 -19.00 1.82
CA SER A 869 -7.92 -18.85 2.75
C SER A 869 -7.49 -19.23 4.17
N SER A 870 -8.07 -18.58 5.18
CA SER A 870 -7.65 -18.69 6.59
C SER A 870 -7.54 -20.12 7.14
N SER A 871 -8.24 -21.10 6.56
CA SER A 871 -8.17 -22.51 6.94
C SER A 871 -6.89 -23.24 6.52
N ALA A 872 -6.07 -22.65 5.63
CA ALA A 872 -4.88 -23.28 5.06
C ALA A 872 -3.55 -22.82 5.69
N LEU A 873 -3.58 -21.91 6.68
CA LEU A 873 -2.38 -21.48 7.41
C LEU A 873 -1.80 -22.58 8.32
N SER A 874 -2.44 -23.75 8.40
CA SER A 874 -1.85 -24.97 8.97
C SER A 874 -0.81 -25.55 8.02
N TYR A 875 0.44 -25.08 8.12
CA TYR A 875 1.67 -25.71 7.62
C TYR A 875 1.48 -26.63 6.40
N SER A 876 1.03 -26.08 5.27
CA SER A 876 1.20 -26.75 4.00
C SER A 876 2.69 -26.71 3.65
N SER A 877 3.30 -27.89 3.68
CA SER A 877 4.69 -28.24 3.39
C SER A 877 5.14 -27.90 1.95
N SER A 878 4.82 -26.72 1.41
CA SER A 878 5.52 -26.20 0.23
C SER A 878 6.78 -25.49 0.70
N ASP A 879 7.94 -26.11 0.50
CA ASP A 879 9.27 -25.62 0.87
C ASP A 879 9.68 -24.29 0.19
N LEU A 880 8.80 -23.59 -0.55
CA LEU A 880 9.11 -22.30 -1.17
C LEU A 880 7.84 -21.42 -1.24
N MET A 881 7.96 -20.17 -0.78
CA MET A 881 6.92 -19.14 -0.89
C MET A 881 6.80 -18.58 -2.32
N PRO A 882 5.59 -18.16 -2.73
CA PRO A 882 5.35 -17.47 -3.99
C PRO A 882 5.90 -16.02 -3.99
N ARG A 883 6.11 -15.44 -5.18
CA ARG A 883 6.51 -14.03 -5.35
C ARG A 883 5.42 -13.04 -4.91
N GLY A 884 4.15 -13.41 -5.02
CA GLY A 884 3.00 -12.64 -4.55
C GLY A 884 2.10 -13.48 -3.65
N MET A 885 1.43 -12.86 -2.69
CA MET A 885 0.49 -13.58 -1.84
C MET A 885 -0.72 -12.73 -1.52
N THR A 886 -1.90 -13.32 -1.72
CA THR A 886 -3.17 -12.72 -1.32
C THR A 886 -3.80 -13.56 -0.23
N ILE A 887 -4.15 -12.91 0.87
CA ILE A 887 -4.72 -13.54 2.06
C ILE A 887 -6.09 -12.94 2.32
N HIS A 888 -7.10 -13.80 2.31
CA HIS A 888 -8.46 -13.45 2.64
C HIS A 888 -8.86 -14.13 3.95
N TYR A 889 -9.21 -13.32 4.96
CA TYR A 889 -9.74 -13.82 6.22
C TYR A 889 -11.26 -13.88 6.17
N ASP A 890 -11.81 -15.09 6.32
CA ASP A 890 -13.26 -15.30 6.34
C ASP A 890 -13.88 -14.80 7.66
N ARG A 891 -15.06 -14.20 7.53
CA ARG A 891 -15.87 -13.50 8.55
C ARG A 891 -16.26 -14.42 9.72
N HIS A 892 -16.13 -15.75 9.58
CA HIS A 892 -16.78 -16.73 10.46
C HIS A 892 -15.86 -17.60 11.35
N LEU A 893 -14.51 -17.56 11.25
CA LEU A 893 -13.70 -18.67 11.79
C LEU A 893 -12.49 -18.33 12.71
N LEU A 894 -12.27 -17.11 13.19
CA LEU A 894 -11.13 -16.81 14.09
C LEU A 894 -11.52 -16.18 15.45
N PRO A 895 -10.97 -16.67 16.58
CA PRO A 895 -10.91 -15.96 17.85
C PRO A 895 -9.91 -14.80 17.77
N SER A 896 -10.23 -13.71 18.47
CA SER A 896 -9.67 -12.35 18.36
C SER A 896 -8.16 -12.15 18.62
N ASN A 897 -7.36 -13.20 18.88
CA ASN A 897 -6.02 -13.07 19.48
C ASN A 897 -4.89 -13.88 18.83
N GLU A 898 -5.11 -14.59 17.72
CA GLU A 898 -4.00 -15.27 17.03
C GLU A 898 -3.36 -14.34 15.98
N ASN A 899 -2.14 -13.89 16.26
CA ASN A 899 -1.34 -13.05 15.37
C ASN A 899 -1.22 -13.68 13.98
N LEU A 900 -1.34 -12.85 12.94
CA LEU A 900 -0.99 -13.21 11.57
C LEU A 900 0.43 -13.79 11.56
N VAL A 901 0.58 -15.07 11.21
CA VAL A 901 1.86 -15.81 11.27
C VAL A 901 2.97 -15.08 10.51
N LEU A 902 2.60 -14.41 9.42
CA LEU A 902 3.51 -13.62 8.58
C LEU A 902 4.10 -12.38 9.27
N PHE A 903 3.44 -11.82 10.28
CA PHE A 903 3.90 -10.65 10.99
C PHE A 903 4.51 -10.98 12.36
N ASN A 904 4.57 -12.27 12.72
CA ASN A 904 5.15 -12.70 14.00
C ASN A 904 6.69 -12.83 13.91
N PRO A 905 7.47 -12.05 14.69
CA PRO A 905 8.93 -12.09 14.66
C PRO A 905 9.54 -13.41 15.17
N GLU A 906 8.83 -14.17 16.01
CA GLU A 906 9.31 -15.42 16.63
C GLU A 906 9.06 -16.64 15.72
N LYS A 907 8.07 -16.54 14.81
CA LYS A 907 7.74 -17.58 13.82
C LYS A 907 8.31 -17.22 12.44
N LYS A 908 9.61 -16.95 12.37
CA LYS A 908 10.30 -16.60 11.10
C LYS A 908 10.08 -17.71 10.07
N ASN A 909 9.31 -17.39 9.03
CA ASN A 909 9.24 -18.24 7.84
C ASN A 909 10.45 -17.88 6.94
N PRO A 910 11.42 -18.80 6.73
CA PRO A 910 12.66 -18.52 6.00
C PRO A 910 12.44 -18.21 4.51
N TYR A 911 11.23 -18.41 4.00
CA TYR A 911 10.88 -18.20 2.59
C TYR A 911 10.23 -16.84 2.32
N VAL A 912 9.95 -16.03 3.36
CA VAL A 912 9.34 -14.69 3.23
C VAL A 912 10.21 -13.72 2.42
N LYS A 913 11.51 -14.00 2.31
CA LYS A 913 12.46 -13.25 1.49
C LYS A 913 12.26 -13.35 -0.02
N HIS A 914 11.32 -14.16 -0.49
CA HIS A 914 10.95 -14.20 -1.91
C HIS A 914 9.65 -13.44 -2.20
N LEU A 915 8.99 -12.94 -1.15
CA LEU A 915 7.74 -12.21 -1.28
C LEU A 915 7.99 -10.77 -1.76
N LEU A 916 7.41 -10.43 -2.89
CA LEU A 916 7.46 -9.10 -3.52
C LEU A 916 6.10 -8.38 -3.42
N SER A 917 5.00 -9.11 -3.32
CA SER A 917 3.65 -8.53 -3.24
C SER A 917 2.83 -9.20 -2.13
N LEU A 918 2.24 -8.39 -1.26
CA LEU A 918 1.38 -8.86 -0.18
C LEU A 918 0.07 -8.08 -0.19
N LYS A 919 -1.04 -8.78 -0.41
CA LYS A 919 -2.40 -8.25 -0.22
C LYS A 919 -3.05 -9.01 0.93
N VAL A 920 -3.46 -8.28 1.96
CA VAL A 920 -4.24 -8.84 3.07
C VAL A 920 -5.57 -8.12 3.12
N SER A 921 -6.64 -8.88 3.20
CA SER A 921 -8.00 -8.35 3.34
C SER A 921 -8.67 -9.08 4.49
N ASP A 922 -9.08 -8.33 5.51
CA ASP A 922 -9.69 -8.89 6.71
C ASP A 922 -11.11 -8.35 6.92
N GLY A 923 -12.05 -9.24 7.24
CA GLY A 923 -13.44 -8.86 7.56
C GLY A 923 -13.66 -8.46 9.03
N LYS A 924 -12.68 -8.65 9.93
CA LYS A 924 -12.81 -8.49 11.39
C LYS A 924 -11.63 -7.82 12.12
N LEU A 925 -10.37 -7.98 11.70
CA LEU A 925 -9.23 -7.41 12.47
C LEU A 925 -9.19 -5.88 12.36
N ASN A 926 -9.73 -5.22 13.38
CA ASN A 926 -9.67 -3.76 13.48
C ASN A 926 -8.24 -3.23 13.70
N TYR A 927 -7.30 -4.04 14.22
CA TYR A 927 -5.91 -3.64 14.47
C TYR A 927 -4.96 -4.84 14.37
N LEU A 928 -3.73 -4.60 13.88
CA LEU A 928 -2.62 -5.54 14.07
C LEU A 928 -2.11 -5.49 15.50
N SER A 929 -1.70 -6.63 16.05
CA SER A 929 -1.04 -6.70 17.35
C SER A 929 0.23 -5.86 17.38
N TYR A 930 0.53 -5.23 18.51
CA TYR A 930 1.76 -4.46 18.71
C TYR A 930 3.04 -5.30 18.58
N ASN A 931 2.93 -6.63 18.66
CA ASN A 931 4.04 -7.56 18.43
C ASN A 931 4.29 -7.86 16.93
N CYS A 932 3.50 -7.28 16.03
CA CYS A 932 3.69 -7.44 14.60
C CYS A 932 4.88 -6.60 14.11
N HIS A 933 5.74 -7.20 13.28
CA HIS A 933 6.83 -6.50 12.61
C HIS A 933 6.84 -6.79 11.11
N LEU A 934 7.26 -5.80 10.32
CA LEU A 934 7.40 -5.91 8.86
C LEU A 934 8.87 -5.94 8.40
N ARG A 935 9.81 -5.94 9.35
CA ARG A 935 11.25 -5.78 9.07
C ARG A 935 11.87 -6.90 8.25
N HIS A 936 11.28 -8.09 8.24
CA HIS A 936 11.72 -9.24 7.43
C HIS A 936 11.18 -9.23 6.00
N LEU A 937 10.26 -8.31 5.68
CA LEU A 937 9.60 -8.17 4.38
C LEU A 937 10.26 -7.12 3.47
N ARG A 938 11.57 -6.83 3.65
CA ARG A 938 12.26 -5.68 3.00
C ARG A 938 12.21 -5.67 1.47
N LEU A 939 11.95 -6.81 0.84
CA LEU A 939 11.86 -6.96 -0.62
C LEU A 939 10.47 -6.71 -1.19
N LEU A 940 9.47 -6.44 -0.34
CA LEU A 940 8.14 -6.07 -0.81
C LEU A 940 8.20 -4.83 -1.70
N LYS A 941 7.68 -5.00 -2.92
CA LYS A 941 7.37 -3.96 -3.89
C LYS A 941 5.94 -3.47 -3.76
N ARG A 942 5.01 -4.33 -3.29
CA ARG A 942 3.61 -3.97 -3.09
C ARG A 942 3.08 -4.47 -1.75
N LEU A 943 2.45 -3.57 -1.01
CA LEU A 943 1.77 -3.86 0.27
C LEU A 943 0.38 -3.24 0.24
N GLU A 944 -0.64 -4.10 0.26
CA GLU A 944 -2.04 -3.69 0.38
C GLU A 944 -2.66 -4.33 1.62
N LEU A 945 -3.05 -3.49 2.58
CA LEU A 945 -3.70 -3.90 3.82
C LEU A 945 -5.09 -3.27 3.86
N HIS A 946 -6.07 -4.02 3.39
CA HIS A 946 -7.47 -3.59 3.32
C HIS A 946 -8.18 -3.95 4.61
N LYS A 947 -8.93 -2.99 5.17
CA LYS A 947 -9.72 -3.15 6.42
C LYS A 947 -8.88 -3.47 7.66
N ILE A 948 -7.59 -3.16 7.65
CA ILE A 948 -6.64 -3.38 8.76
C ILE A 948 -6.07 -2.03 9.18
N ARG A 949 -6.39 -1.56 10.40
CA ARG A 949 -5.88 -0.27 10.88
C ARG A 949 -4.46 -0.41 11.42
N LEU A 950 -3.55 0.37 10.85
CA LEU A 950 -2.15 0.43 11.25
C LEU A 950 -1.92 1.43 12.39
N THR A 951 -1.13 0.99 13.37
CA THR A 951 -0.55 1.85 14.41
C THR A 951 0.63 2.65 13.85
N TYR A 952 1.00 3.75 14.51
CA TYR A 952 2.14 4.56 14.10
C TYR A 952 3.49 3.82 14.19
N SER A 953 3.64 2.84 15.09
CA SER A 953 4.83 2.00 15.17
C SER A 953 4.99 1.14 13.91
N LEU A 954 3.91 0.54 13.41
CA LEU A 954 3.91 -0.22 12.17
C LEU A 954 4.15 0.68 10.94
N LEU A 955 3.64 1.91 10.92
CA LEU A 955 3.97 2.89 9.88
C LEU A 955 5.49 3.17 9.82
N ASN A 956 6.17 3.23 10.98
CA ASN A 956 7.62 3.37 11.01
C ASN A 956 8.34 2.12 10.50
N ASP A 957 7.86 0.91 10.83
CA ASP A 957 8.43 -0.33 10.29
C ASP A 957 8.25 -0.42 8.75
N ILE A 958 7.15 0.10 8.19
CA ILE A 958 6.95 0.20 6.73
C ILE A 958 8.05 1.04 6.07
N CYS A 959 8.58 2.05 6.76
CA CYS A 959 9.66 2.90 6.24
C CYS A 959 10.98 2.13 6.01
N MET A 960 11.09 0.90 6.51
CA MET A 960 12.23 0.02 6.25
C MET A 960 12.09 -0.79 4.94
N LEU A 961 10.91 -0.76 4.31
CA LEU A 961 10.58 -1.44 3.06
C LEU A 961 11.02 -0.59 1.85
N VAL A 962 12.33 -0.37 1.72
CA VAL A 962 12.92 0.56 0.73
C VAL A 962 12.68 0.19 -0.75
N HIS A 963 12.22 -1.03 -1.02
CA HIS A 963 11.86 -1.50 -2.36
C HIS A 963 10.38 -1.29 -2.71
N LEU A 964 9.58 -0.74 -1.78
CA LEU A 964 8.15 -0.54 -1.96
C LEU A 964 7.85 0.49 -3.06
N ARG A 965 6.99 0.10 -4.00
CA ARG A 965 6.46 0.92 -5.11
C ARG A 965 4.99 1.26 -4.91
N CYS A 966 4.23 0.38 -4.27
CA CYS A 966 2.80 0.58 -4.01
C CYS A 966 2.47 0.28 -2.56
N LEU A 967 1.88 1.27 -1.88
CA LEU A 967 1.39 1.15 -0.51
C LEU A 967 -0.09 1.53 -0.47
N LYS A 968 -0.95 0.60 -0.06
CA LYS A 968 -2.35 0.86 0.26
C LYS A 968 -2.65 0.43 1.69
N ILE A 969 -3.00 1.36 2.54
CA ILE A 969 -3.15 1.12 3.97
C ILE A 969 -4.30 1.92 4.57
N GLN A 970 -4.72 1.49 5.75
CA GLN A 970 -5.69 2.21 6.55
C GLN A 970 -5.07 2.63 7.88
N THR A 971 -5.30 3.87 8.32
CA THR A 971 -4.75 4.38 9.58
C THR A 971 -5.66 5.43 10.23
N LYS A 972 -5.25 5.89 11.41
CA LYS A 972 -5.84 7.04 12.14
C LYS A 972 -4.75 8.03 12.58
N ALA A 973 -3.58 7.97 11.95
CA ALA A 973 -2.45 8.80 12.31
C ALA A 973 -2.67 10.26 11.86
N LYS A 974 -2.33 11.22 12.73
CA LYS A 974 -2.40 12.66 12.40
C LYS A 974 -1.43 13.09 11.30
N ALA A 975 -0.33 12.36 11.11
CA ALA A 975 0.66 12.62 10.08
C ALA A 975 1.42 11.33 9.73
N LEU A 976 2.02 11.30 8.54
CA LEU A 976 2.96 10.23 8.17
C LEU A 976 4.28 10.43 8.91
N PRO A 977 4.93 9.35 9.38
CA PRO A 977 6.26 9.43 9.96
C PRO A 977 7.26 10.16 9.03
N PRO A 978 8.18 10.99 9.57
CA PRO A 978 9.22 11.63 8.77
C PRO A 978 10.07 10.63 7.97
N SER A 979 10.25 9.42 8.51
CA SER A 979 10.97 8.28 7.90
C SER A 979 10.34 7.77 6.60
N PHE A 980 9.13 8.19 6.22
CA PHE A 980 8.55 7.89 4.90
C PHE A 980 9.42 8.40 3.74
N SER A 981 10.28 9.40 3.97
CA SER A 981 11.26 9.87 2.99
C SER A 981 12.23 8.78 2.53
N ASN A 982 12.39 7.68 3.27
CA ASN A 982 13.19 6.51 2.89
C ASN A 982 12.59 5.71 1.72
N LEU A 983 11.29 5.85 1.46
CA LEU A 983 10.57 5.09 0.43
C LEU A 983 10.78 5.70 -0.96
N LEU A 984 12.04 5.91 -1.37
CA LEU A 984 12.41 6.60 -2.61
C LEU A 984 11.89 5.94 -3.90
N ASN A 985 11.51 4.66 -3.81
CA ASN A 985 10.93 3.88 -4.90
C ASN A 985 9.39 3.92 -4.96
N LEU A 986 8.73 4.64 -4.04
CA LEU A 986 7.27 4.67 -3.96
C LEU A 986 6.67 5.44 -5.13
N GLU A 987 5.79 4.78 -5.88
CA GLU A 987 5.07 5.32 -7.04
C GLU A 987 3.59 5.59 -6.69
N THR A 988 2.98 4.72 -5.88
CA THR A 988 1.58 4.80 -5.46
C THR A 988 1.44 4.78 -3.95
N LEU A 989 0.76 5.78 -3.40
CA LEU A 989 0.40 5.88 -1.99
C LEU A 989 -1.11 6.09 -1.85
N VAL A 990 -1.80 5.10 -1.29
CA VAL A 990 -3.22 5.19 -0.94
C VAL A 990 -3.38 5.00 0.57
N VAL A 991 -4.01 5.96 1.23
CA VAL A 991 -4.23 5.95 2.67
C VAL A 991 -5.70 6.25 2.97
N ASP A 992 -6.43 5.23 3.45
CA ASP A 992 -7.74 5.42 4.08
C ASP A 992 -7.49 5.90 5.52
N ASN A 993 -7.65 7.22 5.72
CA ASN A 993 -7.56 7.81 7.04
C ASN A 993 -8.94 7.94 7.69
N GLN A 994 -9.17 7.08 8.67
CA GLN A 994 -10.38 7.09 9.51
C GLN A 994 -10.21 7.91 10.80
N GLY A 995 -9.10 8.63 10.92
CA GLY A 995 -8.79 9.52 12.03
C GLY A 995 -9.32 10.93 11.80
N THR A 996 -8.78 11.89 12.57
CA THR A 996 -8.92 13.32 12.27
C THR A 996 -8.14 13.68 11.00
N ASN A 997 -8.30 14.91 10.52
CA ASN A 997 -7.57 15.43 9.36
C ASN A 997 -6.06 15.14 9.47
N MET A 998 -5.50 14.50 8.43
CA MET A 998 -4.10 14.09 8.37
C MET A 998 -3.27 15.17 7.70
N VAL A 999 -2.18 15.59 8.33
CA VAL A 999 -1.25 16.56 7.77
C VAL A 999 -0.25 15.86 6.86
N LEU A 1000 -0.16 16.33 5.62
CA LEU A 1000 0.82 15.88 4.63
C LEU A 1000 2.21 16.36 5.07
N SER A 1001 2.97 15.48 5.71
CA SER A 1001 4.33 15.79 6.16
C SER A 1001 5.22 16.26 5.00
N PRO A 1002 6.15 17.23 5.22
CA PRO A 1002 7.15 17.62 4.23
C PRO A 1002 8.01 16.47 3.69
N SER A 1003 8.05 15.32 4.38
CA SER A 1003 8.76 14.12 3.92
C SER A 1003 8.22 13.55 2.59
N ILE A 1004 6.96 13.81 2.22
CA ILE A 1004 6.43 13.39 0.90
C ILE A 1004 7.15 14.09 -0.25
N TRP A 1005 7.67 15.30 -0.04
CA TRP A 1005 8.34 16.08 -1.09
C TRP A 1005 9.66 15.45 -1.57
N SER A 1006 10.26 14.55 -0.79
CA SER A 1006 11.47 13.82 -1.21
C SER A 1006 11.17 12.62 -2.10
N LEU A 1007 9.91 12.22 -2.25
CA LEU A 1007 9.49 11.02 -3.00
C LEU A 1007 9.38 11.32 -4.49
N ALA A 1008 10.52 11.49 -5.16
CA ALA A 1008 10.58 11.94 -6.54
C ALA A 1008 9.90 10.99 -7.55
N LYS A 1009 9.75 9.68 -7.25
CA LYS A 1009 9.12 8.69 -8.14
C LYS A 1009 7.59 8.59 -7.96
N LEU A 1010 7.01 9.35 -7.03
CA LEU A 1010 5.58 9.32 -6.71
C LEU A 1010 4.73 9.81 -7.89
N ARG A 1011 3.75 9.01 -8.28
CA ARG A 1011 2.84 9.24 -9.43
C ARG A 1011 1.39 9.38 -9.00
N HIS A 1012 0.98 8.59 -8.00
CA HIS A 1012 -0.40 8.54 -7.52
C HIS A 1012 -0.42 8.68 -6.00
N VAL A 1013 -1.10 9.73 -5.52
CA VAL A 1013 -1.41 9.94 -4.10
C VAL A 1013 -2.91 10.04 -3.93
N SER A 1014 -3.48 9.21 -3.06
CA SER A 1014 -4.87 9.28 -2.64
C SER A 1014 -4.91 9.15 -1.13
N ILE A 1015 -5.22 10.22 -0.41
CA ILE A 1015 -5.28 10.20 1.06
C ILE A 1015 -6.60 10.79 1.48
N ASP A 1016 -7.45 9.99 2.09
CA ASP A 1016 -8.73 10.46 2.59
C ASP A 1016 -8.51 11.44 3.75
N ASN A 1017 -9.31 12.50 3.85
CA ASN A 1017 -9.21 13.49 4.94
C ASN A 1017 -7.78 14.01 5.19
N CYS A 1018 -7.12 14.61 4.19
CA CYS A 1018 -5.75 15.09 4.31
C CYS A 1018 -5.59 16.58 4.00
N SER A 1019 -4.99 17.37 4.89
CA SER A 1019 -4.56 18.74 4.60
C SER A 1019 -3.05 18.81 4.36
N LEU A 1020 -2.60 19.84 3.64
CA LEU A 1020 -1.17 20.09 3.44
C LEU A 1020 -0.48 20.65 4.68
N PHE A 1021 -1.21 21.43 5.47
CA PHE A 1021 -0.71 22.10 6.66
C PHE A 1021 -1.55 21.73 7.87
N ASP A 1022 -0.91 21.80 9.04
CA ASP A 1022 -1.61 21.70 10.31
C ASP A 1022 -2.38 23.00 10.54
N SER A 1023 -3.68 22.92 10.87
CA SER A 1023 -4.49 24.10 11.17
C SER A 1023 -4.04 24.82 12.45
N ASP A 1024 -3.27 24.13 13.30
CA ASP A 1024 -2.84 24.60 14.62
C ASP A 1024 -1.44 25.24 14.59
N ILE A 1025 -0.77 25.29 13.42
CA ILE A 1025 0.58 25.85 13.25
C ILE A 1025 0.54 26.96 12.19
N ASP A 1026 0.88 28.20 12.58
CA ASP A 1026 1.10 29.31 11.65
C ASP A 1026 2.06 28.86 10.53
N GLU A 1027 1.68 29.12 9.28
CA GLU A 1027 2.40 28.71 8.06
C GLU A 1027 3.92 28.69 8.28
N PRO A 1028 4.58 27.52 8.30
CA PRO A 1028 6.02 27.52 8.50
C PRO A 1028 6.68 28.17 7.29
N ALA A 1029 7.37 29.28 7.53
CA ALA A 1029 8.28 29.97 6.60
C ALA A 1029 9.45 29.10 6.08
N VAL A 1030 9.37 27.77 6.23
CA VAL A 1030 10.44 26.77 6.04
C VAL A 1030 10.16 25.84 4.85
N LEU A 1031 9.36 26.28 3.87
CA LEU A 1031 9.31 25.57 2.59
C LEU A 1031 10.29 26.20 1.61
N LYS A 1032 11.57 25.80 1.70
CA LYS A 1032 12.59 26.09 0.67
C LYS A 1032 12.00 25.84 -0.74
N GLU A 1033 12.14 26.82 -1.64
CA GLU A 1033 11.52 26.90 -2.98
C GLU A 1033 11.86 25.78 -3.98
N HIS A 1034 12.56 24.71 -3.58
CA HIS A 1034 13.28 23.83 -4.53
C HIS A 1034 12.68 22.43 -4.74
N SER A 1035 11.69 21.99 -3.98
CA SER A 1035 11.18 20.60 -4.07
C SER A 1035 9.85 20.52 -4.85
N LYS A 1036 9.91 20.17 -6.15
CA LYS A 1036 8.74 19.94 -7.02
C LYS A 1036 8.54 18.44 -7.30
N LEU A 1037 7.31 17.94 -7.17
CA LEU A 1037 6.96 16.55 -7.53
C LEU A 1037 6.54 16.47 -9.00
N LYS A 1038 7.53 16.49 -9.90
CA LYS A 1038 7.31 16.50 -11.36
C LYS A 1038 6.69 15.21 -11.91
N ASN A 1039 6.80 14.10 -11.19
CA ASN A 1039 6.26 12.81 -11.63
C ASN A 1039 4.82 12.56 -11.15
N LEU A 1040 4.29 13.41 -10.26
CA LEU A 1040 2.93 13.24 -9.73
C LEU A 1040 1.90 13.53 -10.82
N ARG A 1041 0.99 12.58 -11.03
CA ARG A 1041 -0.07 12.63 -12.05
C ARG A 1041 -1.47 12.66 -11.42
N ILE A 1042 -1.65 11.96 -10.31
CA ILE A 1042 -2.94 11.82 -9.61
C ILE A 1042 -2.77 12.27 -8.17
N LEU A 1043 -3.63 13.20 -7.73
CA LEU A 1043 -3.70 13.68 -6.35
C LEU A 1043 -5.17 13.75 -5.91
N TYR A 1044 -5.57 12.84 -5.03
CA TYR A 1044 -6.94 12.74 -4.51
C TYR A 1044 -7.01 12.88 -2.98
N GLY A 1045 -8.14 13.41 -2.50
CA GLY A 1045 -8.50 13.50 -1.08
C GLY A 1045 -7.92 14.71 -0.32
N LEU A 1046 -7.37 15.69 -1.05
CA LEU A 1046 -6.80 16.91 -0.49
C LEU A 1046 -7.89 17.82 0.09
N LYS A 1047 -7.76 18.26 1.34
CA LYS A 1047 -8.59 19.26 2.00
C LYS A 1047 -7.90 20.63 1.98
N LEU A 1048 -8.60 21.62 1.45
CA LEU A 1048 -8.16 23.02 1.39
C LEU A 1048 -9.05 23.88 2.30
N SER A 1049 -8.43 24.84 2.99
CA SER A 1049 -9.12 25.92 3.68
C SER A 1049 -9.36 27.09 2.71
N SER A 1050 -10.46 27.81 2.90
CA SER A 1050 -10.86 28.96 2.07
C SER A 1050 -9.97 30.20 2.23
N SER A 1051 -9.12 30.25 3.26
CA SER A 1051 -8.39 31.46 3.68
C SER A 1051 -6.90 31.53 3.26
N GLY A 1052 -6.36 30.52 2.57
CA GLY A 1052 -4.92 30.44 2.24
C GLY A 1052 -4.58 30.77 0.79
N ASN A 1053 -3.40 31.37 0.55
CA ASN A 1053 -2.81 31.56 -0.79
C ASN A 1053 -2.45 30.19 -1.43
N THR A 1054 -3.46 29.52 -1.98
CA THR A 1054 -3.33 28.18 -2.58
C THR A 1054 -2.60 28.18 -3.94
N GLU A 1055 -2.37 29.35 -4.55
CA GLU A 1055 -1.69 29.46 -5.85
C GLU A 1055 -0.25 28.90 -5.85
N ASP A 1056 0.50 29.09 -4.77
CA ASP A 1056 1.89 28.61 -4.68
C ASP A 1056 2.00 27.11 -4.42
N ILE A 1057 0.91 26.48 -3.97
CA ILE A 1057 0.85 25.05 -3.67
C ILE A 1057 0.84 24.25 -4.98
N PHE A 1058 -0.08 24.58 -5.90
CA PHE A 1058 -0.24 23.81 -7.14
C PHE A 1058 0.95 23.94 -8.10
N LYS A 1059 1.73 25.03 -8.01
CA LYS A 1059 3.02 25.19 -8.73
C LYS A 1059 4.04 24.08 -8.41
N ARG A 1060 3.84 23.32 -7.33
CA ARG A 1060 4.68 22.17 -6.94
C ARG A 1060 4.35 20.88 -7.68
N PHE A 1061 3.18 20.81 -8.32
CA PHE A 1061 2.67 19.65 -9.06
C PHE A 1061 2.49 19.97 -10.57
N PRO A 1062 3.55 20.40 -11.27
CA PRO A 1062 3.40 21.02 -12.60
C PRO A 1062 2.80 20.09 -13.67
N ASN A 1063 2.87 18.77 -13.47
CA ASN A 1063 2.53 17.74 -14.44
C ASN A 1063 1.29 16.92 -14.00
N LEU A 1064 0.50 17.46 -13.06
CA LEU A 1064 -0.70 16.83 -12.54
C LEU A 1064 -1.78 16.73 -13.62
N ARG A 1065 -2.42 15.56 -13.71
CA ARG A 1065 -3.50 15.28 -14.68
C ARG A 1065 -4.85 15.12 -14.01
N ASN A 1066 -4.89 14.51 -12.83
CA ASN A 1066 -6.12 14.24 -12.11
C ASN A 1066 -6.04 14.82 -10.71
N LEU A 1067 -7.03 15.64 -10.35
CA LEU A 1067 -7.09 16.33 -9.07
C LEU A 1067 -8.47 16.14 -8.44
N MET A 1068 -8.52 15.63 -7.22
CA MET A 1068 -9.72 15.60 -6.38
C MET A 1068 -9.41 16.27 -5.06
N PHE A 1069 -10.20 17.29 -4.73
CA PHE A 1069 -10.03 18.02 -3.50
C PHE A 1069 -11.38 18.45 -2.92
N THR A 1070 -11.33 18.70 -1.63
CA THR A 1070 -12.44 19.08 -0.80
C THR A 1070 -12.15 20.44 -0.18
N ILE A 1071 -13.13 21.33 -0.18
CA ILE A 1071 -13.02 22.66 0.43
C ILE A 1071 -13.86 22.64 1.70
N ASN A 1072 -13.22 22.87 2.85
CA ASN A 1072 -13.89 22.90 4.15
C ASN A 1072 -13.89 24.32 4.71
N GLU A 1073 -15.03 24.77 5.22
CA GLU A 1073 -15.13 25.99 6.01
C GLU A 1073 -15.49 25.71 7.47
N PRO A 1074 -14.75 26.26 8.45
CA PRO A 1074 -15.16 26.23 9.84
C PRO A 1074 -16.33 27.19 10.06
N TRP A 1075 -17.38 26.69 10.71
CA TRP A 1075 -18.50 27.52 11.15
C TRP A 1075 -18.07 28.45 12.30
N PRO A 1076 -18.46 29.75 12.34
CA PRO A 1076 -19.27 30.48 11.35
C PRO A 1076 -18.42 31.12 10.24
N CYS A 1077 -18.91 31.07 8.99
CA CYS A 1077 -18.26 31.70 7.83
C CYS A 1077 -18.04 33.19 8.08
N SER A 1078 -16.79 33.65 8.12
CA SER A 1078 -16.48 35.07 8.04
C SER A 1078 -16.86 35.57 6.63
N ALA A 1079 -17.36 36.80 6.54
CA ALA A 1079 -17.85 37.41 5.29
C ALA A 1079 -16.74 37.72 4.25
N GLU A 1080 -15.61 37.04 4.31
CA GLU A 1080 -14.50 37.17 3.36
C GLU A 1080 -14.79 36.33 2.11
N GLN A 1081 -14.41 36.84 0.93
CA GLN A 1081 -14.57 36.15 -0.35
C GLN A 1081 -13.81 34.81 -0.31
N ILE A 1082 -14.53 33.69 -0.47
CA ILE A 1082 -13.91 32.38 -0.69
C ILE A 1082 -13.39 32.38 -2.12
N SER A 1083 -12.08 32.57 -2.30
CA SER A 1083 -11.46 32.36 -3.60
C SER A 1083 -11.11 30.89 -3.77
N LEU A 1084 -11.61 30.27 -4.83
CA LEU A 1084 -11.14 28.97 -5.26
C LEU A 1084 -9.67 29.03 -5.69
N PRO A 1085 -8.93 27.92 -5.61
CA PRO A 1085 -7.57 27.88 -6.11
C PRO A 1085 -7.55 28.11 -7.62
N ARG A 1086 -6.57 28.90 -8.09
CA ARG A 1086 -6.32 29.03 -9.52
C ARG A 1086 -5.65 27.76 -10.06
N LEU A 1087 -6.36 27.02 -10.91
CA LEU A 1087 -5.91 25.76 -11.50
C LEU A 1087 -5.34 25.92 -12.92
N ASP A 1088 -5.46 27.11 -13.51
CA ASP A 1088 -4.88 27.50 -14.81
C ASP A 1088 -3.34 27.34 -14.86
N VAL A 1089 -2.67 27.36 -13.70
CA VAL A 1089 -1.24 27.04 -13.56
C VAL A 1089 -0.90 25.59 -13.94
N LEU A 1090 -1.88 24.68 -13.92
CA LEU A 1090 -1.71 23.25 -14.22
C LEU A 1090 -2.08 22.94 -15.69
N LYS A 1091 -1.10 23.08 -16.59
CA LYS A 1091 -1.32 22.98 -18.04
C LYS A 1091 -1.62 21.57 -18.57
N GLU A 1092 -1.34 20.52 -17.78
CA GLU A 1092 -1.60 19.12 -18.13
C GLU A 1092 -2.84 18.55 -17.42
N LEU A 1093 -3.61 19.37 -16.70
CA LEU A 1093 -4.76 18.90 -15.92
C LEU A 1093 -5.91 18.49 -16.84
N GLU A 1094 -6.33 17.23 -16.75
CA GLU A 1094 -7.36 16.62 -17.59
C GLU A 1094 -8.65 16.36 -16.80
N GLU A 1095 -8.57 16.06 -15.51
CA GLU A 1095 -9.72 15.72 -14.66
C GLU A 1095 -9.68 16.48 -13.33
N VAL A 1096 -10.81 17.12 -12.99
CA VAL A 1096 -11.02 17.80 -11.72
C VAL A 1096 -12.33 17.35 -11.08
N CYS A 1097 -12.25 16.92 -9.82
CA CYS A 1097 -13.39 16.62 -8.97
C CYS A 1097 -13.32 17.51 -7.71
N VAL A 1098 -14.32 18.38 -7.52
CA VAL A 1098 -14.36 19.28 -6.37
C VAL A 1098 -15.58 18.99 -5.51
N TYR A 1099 -15.34 18.84 -4.21
CA TYR A 1099 -16.39 18.68 -3.21
C TYR A 1099 -16.41 19.88 -2.25
N PHE A 1100 -17.56 20.52 -2.10
CA PHE A 1100 -17.73 21.62 -1.16
C PHE A 1100 -18.41 21.16 0.13
N ASP A 1101 -17.72 21.29 1.27
CA ASP A 1101 -18.18 20.84 2.59
C ASP A 1101 -18.58 22.05 3.46
N CYS A 1102 -19.82 22.55 3.30
CA CYS A 1102 -20.37 23.64 4.11
C CYS A 1102 -21.88 23.48 4.39
N ALA A 1103 -22.33 23.88 5.59
CA ALA A 1103 -23.71 23.75 6.05
C ALA A 1103 -24.65 24.90 5.60
N SER A 1104 -24.13 25.99 5.03
CA SER A 1104 -24.95 27.11 4.55
C SER A 1104 -24.64 27.47 3.10
N PHE A 1105 -25.58 27.16 2.20
CA PHE A 1105 -25.57 27.48 0.77
C PHE A 1105 -25.73 28.99 0.46
N ARG A 1106 -24.93 29.87 1.06
CA ARG A 1106 -25.13 31.33 0.98
C ARG A 1106 -23.96 32.10 0.36
N GLN A 1107 -23.38 31.60 -0.73
CA GLN A 1107 -22.41 32.41 -1.48
C GLN A 1107 -22.81 32.53 -2.94
N ASP A 1108 -22.62 33.75 -3.45
CA ASP A 1108 -23.21 34.22 -4.70
C ASP A 1108 -22.21 34.32 -5.85
N GLN A 1109 -20.90 34.17 -5.60
CA GLN A 1109 -19.87 34.34 -6.63
C GLN A 1109 -18.67 33.42 -6.39
N TRP A 1110 -18.43 32.54 -7.35
CA TRP A 1110 -17.22 31.72 -7.46
C TRP A 1110 -16.38 32.21 -8.64
N ASP A 1111 -15.09 32.40 -8.44
CA ASP A 1111 -14.17 32.70 -9.54
C ASP A 1111 -13.34 31.46 -9.87
N PHE A 1112 -13.82 30.66 -10.84
CA PHE A 1112 -13.13 29.46 -11.29
C PHE A 1112 -12.14 29.78 -12.41
N HIS A 1113 -10.87 29.41 -12.21
CA HIS A 1113 -9.82 29.48 -13.22
C HIS A 1113 -9.38 28.07 -13.59
N PHE A 1114 -10.04 27.48 -14.59
CA PHE A 1114 -9.71 26.14 -15.09
C PHE A 1114 -8.72 26.22 -16.26
N PRO A 1115 -7.81 25.24 -16.40
CA PRO A 1115 -6.92 25.16 -17.55
C PRO A 1115 -7.67 24.68 -18.80
N SER A 1116 -7.21 25.10 -19.98
CA SER A 1116 -7.81 24.71 -21.26
C SER A 1116 -7.65 23.23 -21.61
N SER A 1117 -6.77 22.50 -20.91
CA SER A 1117 -6.55 21.05 -21.07
C SER A 1117 -7.65 20.19 -20.45
N LEU A 1118 -8.57 20.77 -19.67
CA LEU A 1118 -9.56 20.05 -18.89
C LEU A 1118 -10.54 19.27 -19.78
N LYS A 1119 -10.69 17.97 -19.52
CA LYS A 1119 -11.59 17.05 -20.22
C LYS A 1119 -12.77 16.61 -19.38
N LYS A 1120 -12.60 16.49 -18.06
CA LYS A 1120 -13.64 16.04 -17.14
C LYS A 1120 -13.74 16.97 -15.93
N LEU A 1121 -14.94 17.43 -15.64
CA LEU A 1121 -15.25 18.27 -14.49
C LEU A 1121 -16.40 17.65 -13.69
N VAL A 1122 -16.18 17.45 -12.38
CA VAL A 1122 -17.21 17.03 -11.42
C VAL A 1122 -17.29 18.08 -10.31
N LEU A 1123 -18.48 18.65 -10.12
CA LEU A 1123 -18.76 19.64 -9.08
C LEU A 1123 -19.84 19.09 -8.15
N THR A 1124 -19.49 18.90 -6.87
CA THR A 1124 -20.41 18.37 -5.86
C THR A 1124 -20.66 19.43 -4.77
N ARG A 1125 -21.93 19.71 -4.46
CA ARG A 1125 -22.39 20.69 -3.44
C ARG A 1125 -22.09 22.17 -3.75
N PHE A 1126 -22.18 22.59 -5.00
CA PHE A 1126 -21.92 23.97 -5.42
C PHE A 1126 -23.18 24.79 -5.67
N ASN A 1127 -23.09 26.11 -5.45
CA ASN A 1127 -24.08 27.08 -5.92
C ASN A 1127 -23.57 27.74 -7.21
N LEU A 1128 -24.21 27.51 -8.34
CA LEU A 1128 -23.73 27.86 -9.67
C LEU A 1128 -24.55 29.04 -10.22
N THR A 1129 -23.87 30.10 -10.64
CA THR A 1129 -24.48 31.21 -11.38
C THR A 1129 -24.48 30.91 -12.89
N SER A 1130 -25.36 31.58 -13.64
CA SER A 1130 -25.37 31.49 -15.11
C SER A 1130 -24.01 31.91 -15.72
N ASP A 1131 -23.36 32.98 -15.21
CA ASP A 1131 -22.02 33.40 -15.66
C ASP A 1131 -20.98 32.27 -15.51
N LEU A 1132 -21.01 31.54 -14.40
CA LEU A 1132 -20.08 30.43 -14.17
C LEU A 1132 -20.33 29.27 -15.13
N LEU A 1133 -21.60 28.88 -15.31
CA LEU A 1133 -21.97 27.84 -16.27
C LEU A 1133 -21.52 28.21 -17.69
N SER A 1134 -21.65 29.49 -18.06
CA SER A 1134 -21.16 30.03 -19.34
C SER A 1134 -19.64 29.92 -19.48
N ARG A 1135 -18.88 30.20 -18.42
CA ARG A 1135 -17.42 30.01 -18.41
C ARG A 1135 -17.04 28.53 -18.55
N ILE A 1136 -17.76 27.63 -17.89
CA ILE A 1136 -17.55 26.17 -18.03
C ILE A 1136 -17.85 25.73 -19.47
N GLY A 1137 -18.91 26.27 -20.08
CA GLY A 1137 -19.27 26.02 -21.49
C GLY A 1137 -18.16 26.38 -22.48
N ARG A 1138 -17.43 27.47 -22.22
CA ARG A 1138 -16.32 27.95 -23.06
C ARG A 1138 -15.01 27.13 -22.92
N LEU A 1139 -15.00 26.05 -22.16
CA LEU A 1139 -13.81 25.19 -22.03
C LEU A 1139 -13.63 24.32 -23.29
N PRO A 1140 -12.51 24.47 -24.03
CA PRO A 1140 -12.41 23.94 -25.38
C PRO A 1140 -12.32 22.41 -25.44
N ASN A 1141 -11.79 21.76 -24.40
CA ASN A 1141 -11.57 20.30 -24.40
C ASN A 1141 -12.52 19.52 -23.49
N LEU A 1142 -13.53 20.18 -22.90
CA LEU A 1142 -14.42 19.56 -21.93
C LEU A 1142 -15.32 18.51 -22.61
N GLN A 1143 -15.15 17.25 -22.21
CA GLN A 1143 -15.87 16.09 -22.76
C GLN A 1143 -16.93 15.55 -21.79
N LYS A 1144 -16.72 15.71 -20.48
CA LYS A 1144 -17.61 15.20 -19.44
C LYS A 1144 -17.85 16.24 -18.35
N LEU A 1145 -19.12 16.55 -18.10
CA LEU A 1145 -19.57 17.40 -17.01
C LEU A 1145 -20.53 16.62 -16.11
N THR A 1146 -20.24 16.59 -14.81
CA THR A 1146 -21.12 16.02 -13.78
C THR A 1146 -21.37 17.07 -12.70
N LEU A 1147 -22.65 17.35 -12.42
CA LEU A 1147 -23.09 18.20 -11.32
C LEU A 1147 -23.84 17.34 -10.31
N GLU A 1148 -23.41 17.35 -9.06
CA GLU A 1148 -23.98 16.54 -7.97
C GLU A 1148 -24.37 17.44 -6.79
N GLU A 1149 -25.58 17.31 -6.26
CA GLU A 1149 -26.06 18.10 -5.12
C GLU A 1149 -25.89 19.63 -5.33
N ALA A 1150 -26.04 20.11 -6.56
CA ALA A 1150 -25.77 21.51 -6.94
C ALA A 1150 -27.05 22.38 -7.00
N ILE A 1151 -26.91 23.69 -6.86
CA ILE A 1151 -28.01 24.65 -6.95
C ILE A 1151 -27.71 25.64 -8.07
N ILE A 1152 -28.64 25.84 -9.03
CA ILE A 1152 -28.49 26.88 -10.06
C ILE A 1152 -29.22 28.14 -9.59
N GLN A 1153 -28.47 29.23 -9.39
CA GLN A 1153 -29.03 30.50 -8.94
C GLN A 1153 -30.05 31.05 -9.94
N GLY A 1154 -31.18 31.53 -9.41
CA GLY A 1154 -32.28 32.05 -10.22
C GLY A 1154 -33.28 31.00 -10.70
N LYS A 1155 -33.06 29.71 -10.41
CA LYS A 1155 -33.89 28.56 -10.85
C LYS A 1155 -34.01 28.42 -12.37
N GLU A 1156 -33.24 29.19 -13.14
CA GLU A 1156 -33.24 29.16 -14.59
C GLU A 1156 -31.80 28.92 -15.08
N TRP A 1157 -31.61 27.86 -15.85
CA TRP A 1157 -30.38 27.65 -16.60
C TRP A 1157 -30.58 28.14 -18.03
N ASN A 1158 -30.31 29.43 -18.24
CA ASN A 1158 -30.34 30.06 -19.55
C ASN A 1158 -28.92 30.13 -20.12
N MET A 1159 -28.70 29.50 -21.29
CA MET A 1159 -27.47 29.65 -22.06
C MET A 1159 -27.64 30.86 -22.98
N GLU A 1160 -26.84 31.92 -22.78
CA GLU A 1160 -26.79 33.05 -23.72
C GLU A 1160 -26.50 32.52 -25.14
N GLU A 1161 -27.02 33.18 -26.18
CA GLU A 1161 -26.90 32.75 -27.59
C GLU A 1161 -25.45 32.50 -28.06
N GLU A 1162 -24.44 32.97 -27.32
CA GLU A 1162 -23.01 32.81 -27.61
C GLU A 1162 -22.29 31.70 -26.80
N VAL A 1163 -22.98 30.92 -25.96
CA VAL A 1163 -22.37 29.88 -25.11
C VAL A 1163 -22.60 28.49 -25.70
N THR A 1164 -21.52 27.87 -26.17
CA THR A 1164 -21.53 26.53 -26.78
C THR A 1164 -20.56 25.60 -26.08
N PHE A 1165 -21.03 24.42 -25.67
CA PHE A 1165 -20.22 23.33 -25.16
C PHE A 1165 -19.63 22.51 -26.32
N GLU A 1166 -18.56 23.02 -26.96
CA GLU A 1166 -18.04 22.52 -28.24
C GLU A 1166 -17.74 21.00 -28.28
N ASN A 1167 -17.20 20.44 -27.20
CA ASN A 1167 -16.70 19.05 -27.17
C ASN A 1167 -17.38 18.15 -26.14
N LEU A 1168 -18.48 18.61 -25.52
CA LEU A 1168 -19.14 17.89 -24.44
C LEU A 1168 -19.91 16.67 -24.97
N LYS A 1169 -19.51 15.48 -24.53
CA LYS A 1169 -20.13 14.20 -24.93
C LYS A 1169 -21.04 13.61 -23.85
N PHE A 1170 -20.78 13.92 -22.58
CA PHE A 1170 -21.51 13.37 -21.44
C PHE A 1170 -21.90 14.47 -20.47
N LEU A 1171 -23.20 14.59 -20.18
CA LEU A 1171 -23.75 15.50 -19.18
C LEU A 1171 -24.54 14.69 -18.14
N SER A 1172 -24.19 14.85 -16.85
CA SER A 1172 -24.91 14.23 -15.74
C SER A 1172 -25.30 15.25 -14.70
N LEU A 1173 -26.60 15.27 -14.37
CA LEU A 1173 -27.20 16.10 -13.32
C LEU A 1173 -27.76 15.16 -12.27
N ASP A 1174 -27.25 15.22 -11.04
CA ASP A 1174 -27.72 14.43 -9.91
C ASP A 1174 -28.03 15.35 -8.72
N TRP A 1175 -29.26 15.32 -8.18
CA TRP A 1175 -29.67 16.23 -7.09
C TRP A 1175 -29.45 17.73 -7.41
N VAL A 1176 -29.73 18.16 -8.65
CA VAL A 1176 -29.55 19.58 -9.05
C VAL A 1176 -30.86 20.36 -8.91
N SER A 1177 -30.82 21.49 -8.20
CA SER A 1177 -31.98 22.37 -7.97
C SER A 1177 -32.05 23.50 -9.00
N PHE A 1178 -33.00 23.38 -9.94
CA PHE A 1178 -33.40 24.38 -10.93
C PHE A 1178 -34.75 23.99 -11.56
N SER A 1179 -35.47 24.96 -12.14
CA SER A 1179 -36.85 24.77 -12.63
C SER A 1179 -37.00 24.94 -14.13
N GLU A 1180 -36.36 25.95 -14.71
CA GLU A 1180 -36.40 26.25 -16.14
C GLU A 1180 -35.05 25.96 -16.80
N TRP A 1181 -35.04 25.25 -17.92
CA TRP A 1181 -33.85 25.02 -18.73
C TRP A 1181 -34.06 25.64 -20.12
N LYS A 1182 -33.20 26.56 -20.55
CA LYS A 1182 -33.27 27.19 -21.88
C LYS A 1182 -31.94 27.01 -22.60
N VAL A 1183 -31.99 26.28 -23.72
CA VAL A 1183 -30.84 25.80 -24.48
C VAL A 1183 -31.06 26.09 -25.95
N GLY A 1184 -30.12 26.80 -26.60
CA GLY A 1184 -30.16 27.06 -28.03
C GLY A 1184 -29.77 25.83 -28.87
N GLU A 1185 -30.14 25.82 -30.15
CA GLU A 1185 -29.89 24.71 -31.08
C GLU A 1185 -28.39 24.35 -31.19
N GLU A 1186 -27.49 25.34 -31.05
CA GLU A 1186 -26.05 25.15 -31.15
C GLU A 1186 -25.34 25.00 -29.79
N SER A 1187 -26.07 24.87 -28.68
CA SER A 1187 -25.44 24.82 -27.35
C SER A 1187 -24.68 23.51 -27.07
N PHE A 1188 -25.09 22.38 -27.66
CA PHE A 1188 -24.51 21.04 -27.43
C PHE A 1188 -24.27 20.25 -28.74
N PRO A 1189 -23.27 20.61 -29.56
CA PRO A 1189 -23.11 20.05 -30.91
C PRO A 1189 -22.71 18.57 -30.97
N VAL A 1190 -22.07 18.02 -29.93
CA VAL A 1190 -21.52 16.65 -29.92
C VAL A 1190 -21.95 15.80 -28.72
N LEU A 1191 -23.02 16.20 -28.03
CA LEU A 1191 -23.52 15.49 -26.85
C LEU A 1191 -24.03 14.09 -27.26
N GLU A 1192 -23.56 13.07 -26.55
CA GLU A 1192 -23.90 11.66 -26.81
C GLU A 1192 -24.83 11.09 -25.73
N GLU A 1193 -24.62 11.47 -24.47
CA GLU A 1193 -25.34 10.91 -23.31
C GLU A 1193 -25.80 12.02 -22.33
N LEU A 1194 -27.09 12.00 -21.99
CA LEU A 1194 -27.71 12.88 -20.98
C LEU A 1194 -28.26 12.05 -19.82
N HIS A 1195 -27.77 12.27 -18.61
CA HIS A 1195 -28.23 11.62 -17.40
C HIS A 1195 -28.83 12.65 -16.43
N ILE A 1196 -30.08 12.46 -16.03
CA ILE A 1196 -30.76 13.31 -15.04
C ILE A 1196 -31.29 12.43 -13.92
N LYS A 1197 -30.82 12.67 -12.71
CA LYS A 1197 -31.15 11.93 -11.50
C LYS A 1197 -31.65 12.88 -10.42
N ARG A 1198 -32.81 12.59 -9.82
CA ARG A 1198 -33.32 13.25 -8.61
C ARG A 1198 -33.31 14.78 -8.70
N CYS A 1199 -33.68 15.31 -9.88
CA CYS A 1199 -33.80 16.74 -10.15
C CYS A 1199 -35.28 17.16 -10.07
N ASP A 1200 -35.85 17.15 -8.86
CA ASP A 1200 -37.30 17.20 -8.64
C ASP A 1200 -37.97 18.54 -9.03
N GLU A 1201 -37.17 19.61 -9.11
CA GLU A 1201 -37.66 20.94 -9.46
C GLU A 1201 -37.74 21.19 -10.99
N LEU A 1202 -37.07 20.36 -11.80
CA LEU A 1202 -36.97 20.55 -13.25
C LEU A 1202 -38.30 20.17 -13.92
N ILE A 1203 -38.87 21.09 -14.70
CA ILE A 1203 -40.20 20.93 -15.29
C ILE A 1203 -40.14 20.07 -16.55
N GLU A 1204 -39.27 20.41 -17.50
CA GLU A 1204 -39.16 19.77 -18.82
C GLU A 1204 -37.72 19.82 -19.35
N ILE A 1205 -37.41 18.93 -20.29
CA ILE A 1205 -36.17 18.95 -21.07
C ILE A 1205 -36.45 19.77 -22.34
N PRO A 1206 -35.60 20.74 -22.73
CA PRO A 1206 -35.84 21.56 -23.91
C PRO A 1206 -35.96 20.75 -25.21
N ASP A 1207 -36.93 21.11 -26.06
CA ASP A 1207 -37.16 20.46 -27.37
C ASP A 1207 -35.93 20.50 -28.29
N SER A 1208 -35.05 21.50 -28.12
CA SER A 1208 -33.80 21.64 -28.89
C SER A 1208 -32.84 20.46 -28.73
N PHE A 1209 -33.02 19.60 -27.72
CA PHE A 1209 -32.29 18.33 -27.61
C PHE A 1209 -32.67 17.32 -28.71
N ALA A 1210 -33.84 17.45 -29.35
CA ALA A 1210 -34.22 16.65 -30.50
C ALA A 1210 -33.35 16.94 -31.74
N ASP A 1211 -32.80 18.15 -31.84
CA ASP A 1211 -31.98 18.57 -32.99
C ASP A 1211 -30.50 18.11 -32.88
N ILE A 1212 -30.10 17.53 -31.74
CA ILE A 1212 -28.73 17.06 -31.50
C ILE A 1212 -28.51 15.71 -32.17
N ALA A 1213 -27.94 15.73 -33.38
CA ALA A 1213 -27.70 14.53 -34.19
C ALA A 1213 -26.78 13.48 -33.53
N SER A 1214 -25.92 13.88 -32.58
CA SER A 1214 -25.02 12.97 -31.87
C SER A 1214 -25.65 12.28 -30.65
N LEU A 1215 -26.83 12.71 -30.21
CA LEU A 1215 -27.46 12.25 -28.98
C LEU A 1215 -27.93 10.80 -29.14
N LYS A 1216 -27.41 9.91 -28.29
CA LYS A 1216 -27.66 8.47 -28.36
C LYS A 1216 -28.59 8.00 -27.25
N SER A 1217 -28.51 8.59 -26.06
CA SER A 1217 -29.32 8.16 -24.92
C SER A 1217 -29.66 9.26 -23.92
N ILE A 1218 -30.87 9.17 -23.38
CA ILE A 1218 -31.35 9.94 -22.23
C ILE A 1218 -31.71 8.95 -21.11
N SER A 1219 -31.12 9.13 -19.91
CA SER A 1219 -31.42 8.32 -18.72
C SER A 1219 -31.99 9.19 -17.60
N LEU A 1220 -33.17 8.81 -17.10
CA LEU A 1220 -33.98 9.61 -16.18
C LEU A 1220 -34.34 8.84 -14.91
N TRP A 1221 -34.06 9.44 -13.75
CA TRP A 1221 -34.58 9.04 -12.45
C TRP A 1221 -35.32 10.24 -11.87
N GLY A 1222 -36.58 10.46 -12.27
CA GLY A 1222 -37.27 11.72 -12.00
C GLY A 1222 -38.79 11.65 -12.17
N ASN A 1223 -39.44 12.81 -12.03
CA ASN A 1223 -40.90 12.95 -12.08
C ASN A 1223 -41.47 12.62 -13.48
N ARG A 1224 -42.74 12.22 -13.50
CA ARG A 1224 -43.54 11.92 -14.69
C ARG A 1224 -43.46 12.98 -15.80
N GLN A 1225 -43.40 14.27 -15.46
CA GLN A 1225 -43.30 15.35 -16.45
C GLN A 1225 -42.00 15.30 -17.26
N LEU A 1226 -40.87 15.00 -16.63
CA LEU A 1226 -39.58 14.84 -17.32
C LEU A 1226 -39.57 13.59 -18.22
N VAL A 1227 -40.24 12.53 -17.78
CA VAL A 1227 -40.42 11.31 -18.56
C VAL A 1227 -41.27 11.59 -19.80
N GLU A 1228 -42.36 12.35 -19.66
CA GLU A 1228 -43.23 12.77 -20.77
C GLU A 1228 -42.44 13.62 -21.79
N SER A 1229 -41.74 14.66 -21.34
CA SER A 1229 -40.89 15.52 -22.19
C SER A 1229 -39.77 14.74 -22.93
N ALA A 1230 -39.11 13.78 -22.27
CA ALA A 1230 -38.08 12.97 -22.93
C ALA A 1230 -38.65 12.01 -23.99
N HIS A 1231 -39.88 11.51 -23.79
CA HIS A 1231 -40.59 10.74 -24.81
C HIS A 1231 -41.01 11.60 -25.99
N GLU A 1232 -41.44 12.85 -25.77
CA GLU A 1232 -41.74 13.81 -26.84
C GLU A 1232 -40.50 14.09 -27.69
N ILE A 1233 -39.33 14.32 -27.07
CA ILE A 1233 -38.04 14.46 -27.78
C ILE A 1233 -37.75 13.22 -28.63
N LYS A 1234 -37.95 12.02 -28.09
CA LYS A 1234 -37.75 10.76 -28.82
C LYS A 1234 -38.66 10.63 -30.04
N GLU A 1235 -39.93 11.03 -29.90
CA GLU A 1235 -40.89 11.04 -31.01
C GLU A 1235 -40.46 12.04 -32.10
N CYS A 1236 -40.08 13.26 -31.73
CA CYS A 1236 -39.55 14.26 -32.66
C CYS A 1236 -38.30 13.76 -33.42
N VAL A 1237 -37.35 13.10 -32.75
CA VAL A 1237 -36.16 12.51 -33.40
C VAL A 1237 -36.55 11.41 -34.39
N ALA A 1238 -37.53 10.57 -34.03
CA ALA A 1238 -38.00 9.51 -34.91
C ALA A 1238 -38.71 10.07 -36.15
N GLU A 1239 -39.49 11.14 -36.00
CA GLU A 1239 -40.18 11.82 -37.11
C GLU A 1239 -39.20 12.53 -38.07
N THR A 1240 -38.16 13.16 -37.54
CA THR A 1240 -37.17 13.90 -38.34
C THR A 1240 -36.14 12.99 -39.02
N MET A 1241 -35.68 11.93 -38.36
CA MET A 1241 -34.61 11.04 -38.87
C MET A 1241 -35.15 9.79 -39.60
N GLY A 1242 -36.46 9.48 -39.48
CA GLY A 1242 -37.09 8.31 -40.08
C GLY A 1242 -36.72 6.97 -39.44
N GLU A 1243 -35.91 6.96 -38.37
CA GLU A 1243 -35.47 5.79 -37.62
C GLU A 1243 -35.38 6.11 -36.11
N ASP A 1244 -35.80 5.17 -35.26
CA ASP A 1244 -35.68 5.24 -33.79
C ASP A 1244 -34.22 5.03 -33.35
N LYS A 1245 -33.44 6.12 -33.29
CA LYS A 1245 -32.01 6.14 -32.92
C LYS A 1245 -31.72 6.58 -31.49
N LEU A 1246 -32.69 7.20 -30.81
CA LEU A 1246 -32.53 7.74 -29.45
C LEU A 1246 -33.07 6.76 -28.41
N GLU A 1247 -32.22 6.31 -27.49
CA GLU A 1247 -32.64 5.44 -26.39
C GLU A 1247 -33.05 6.26 -25.16
N VAL A 1248 -34.33 6.21 -24.78
CA VAL A 1248 -34.82 6.84 -23.54
C VAL A 1248 -35.05 5.74 -22.50
N THR A 1249 -34.39 5.89 -21.35
CA THR A 1249 -34.46 4.96 -20.22
C THR A 1249 -34.97 5.69 -18.99
N CYS A 1250 -36.14 5.28 -18.51
CA CYS A 1250 -36.78 5.87 -17.33
C CYS A 1250 -36.77 4.86 -16.19
N PHE A 1251 -36.38 5.30 -15.00
CA PHE A 1251 -36.30 4.47 -13.80
C PHE A 1251 -37.29 5.01 -12.76
N ASP A 1252 -38.18 4.15 -12.27
CA ASP A 1252 -39.08 4.45 -11.15
C ASP A 1252 -38.30 4.41 -9.83
N GLU A 1253 -38.57 5.33 -8.90
CA GLU A 1253 -38.05 5.30 -7.51
C GLU A 1253 -38.60 4.13 -6.67
#